data_AF-A0A1F9R537-F1
#
_entry.id   AF-A0A1F9R537-F1
#
_cell.length_a   1.000
_cell.length_b   1.000
_cell.length_c   1.000
_cell.angle_alpha   90.00
_cell.angle_beta   90.00
_cell.angle_gamma   90.00
#
_symmetry.space_group_name_H-M   'P 1'
#
loop_
_entity.id
_entity.type
_entity.pdbx_description
1 polymer ?
#
loop_
_entity_poly.entity_id
_entity_poly.type
_entity_poly.pdbx_seq_one_letter_code
_entity_poly.pdbx_strand_id
1 'polypeptide(L)'
;MIARMLLTFLLSPAAQGATLAPGDKGGADLVVGNDDILSGVYTNVGLFSLPAGVTGFVAPLTGGPNLAVYASTVSIAGVLNGVGRGQPGGGSGQAPSGAGSSGTGGGAAGAGSGAGAAAAKGGGGGGGGGAGGAGAGDSGGGIAAAGGSAYASTGAVTSPISADDAFQGSGGGGGGANASASGGSGASGGAAIYIEAASMTVTGSILVDGSTASAVAFGANATNPGGGGGGGGGTILLRVTGMLTLADGSKLSAKGHGGGNVDSTFVRPDKAPGGGGGGGRIKLFYGAAAFGSVIFSTSAGVAGDKDAGFVGTIDASTPPVAGDVGSVSFGVVASSPTLFAVSNVYPSSIVWTWSAAPSFGDAGSRLYRVFPSTVTAPLPAPQATASSLETGVAEDALTPNTTYSRFVTAYTDWGDSAPSGAVSTHTLAADPGLGAPSFGAVTTIGLTFAWSAGAPSNPSYTTYELNVSTSAAFAAPVSTSFAAAVSSSPTSFISNTTYYFRVRAINLDGVPTAYLVTQATVTLAAAPESPAAGPVHVTSGVFTWSAGTNPPDTFYTAQVSSDNFFSMTDSSSTLATSATFFALTPGTQYFLRVQAVNRGGTPSAFSTLVSATAGNLSNTAAPAAPAAPVADRAFSYDGKANFTWTDATSPVGILDYNLIVGSLPGSSDLFAGNVAVASHSAAGMLTGRSYYAQVRARSNAGVYSVFSPVSAGLPVFIPDLNPAITKPYSWPNPFDPRAGASQIGFYLEETADVVLKIYTLQGRLVRRSLSSFAKGNQIMAWDGNSESGMRVAPGGYVAVIEKRYGSRVSAQRLKIAVLY
;
A
#
# COMPACT_ATOMS: atom_id res chain seq x y z
N MET A 1 79.31 59.09 37.20
CA MET A 1 78.99 58.82 35.79
C MET A 1 79.48 57.41 35.49
N ILE A 2 78.59 56.44 35.31
CA ILE A 2 78.73 55.18 34.54
C ILE A 2 77.48 54.34 34.80
N ALA A 3 76.86 53.92 33.70
CA ALA A 3 75.60 53.21 33.62
C ALA A 3 75.72 51.74 34.06
N ARG A 4 74.71 51.24 34.78
CA ARG A 4 74.21 49.88 34.62
C ARG A 4 72.69 49.89 34.65
N MET A 5 72.16 49.50 33.50
CA MET A 5 70.79 49.52 33.06
C MET A 5 69.98 48.40 33.74
N LEU A 6 68.77 48.78 34.13
CA LEU A 6 67.58 47.99 34.37
C LEU A 6 67.54 46.68 33.54
N LEU A 7 67.55 45.52 34.19
CA LEU A 7 67.13 44.24 33.61
C LEU A 7 65.92 43.73 34.38
N THR A 8 64.75 44.20 33.96
CA THR A 8 63.46 43.63 34.33
C THR A 8 63.36 42.26 33.66
N PHE A 9 63.48 41.17 34.41
CA PHE A 9 63.05 39.86 33.93
C PHE A 9 61.52 39.88 33.83
N LEU A 10 61.02 40.10 32.63
CA LEU A 10 59.68 39.70 32.20
C LEU A 10 59.63 38.16 32.24
N LEU A 11 59.42 37.58 33.42
CA LEU A 11 58.77 36.28 33.49
C LEU A 11 57.32 36.55 33.08
N SER A 12 56.94 36.04 31.92
CA SER A 12 55.53 35.83 31.59
C SER A 12 54.84 35.21 32.80
N PRO A 13 53.64 35.67 33.21
CA PRO A 13 52.87 34.92 34.20
C PRO A 13 52.77 33.49 33.69
N ALA A 14 53.06 32.49 34.55
CA ALA A 14 52.80 31.09 34.22
C ALA A 14 51.38 31.04 33.65
N ALA A 15 51.25 30.62 32.39
CA ALA A 15 49.96 30.60 31.71
C ALA A 15 49.04 29.71 32.56
N GLN A 16 48.02 30.33 33.17
CA GLN A 16 46.97 29.60 33.85
C GLN A 16 46.36 28.63 32.84
N GLY A 17 46.24 27.34 33.19
CA GLY A 17 45.68 26.33 32.31
C GLY A 17 44.28 26.67 31.83
N ALA A 18 43.85 26.07 30.73
CA ALA A 18 42.58 26.38 30.11
C ALA A 18 41.41 25.76 30.88
N THR A 19 40.30 26.48 30.98
CA THR A 19 39.03 25.86 31.39
C THR A 19 38.45 25.11 30.19
N LEU A 20 38.39 23.79 30.30
CA LEU A 20 37.83 22.95 29.25
C LEU A 20 36.30 23.03 29.30
N ALA A 21 35.69 23.23 28.14
CA ALA A 21 34.24 23.36 28.05
C ALA A 21 33.57 21.97 28.12
N PRO A 22 32.57 21.75 28.98
CA PRO A 22 31.75 20.54 28.97
C PRO A 22 30.87 20.45 27.71
N GLY A 23 30.20 19.32 27.52
CA GLY A 23 29.29 19.04 26.41
C GLY A 23 29.72 17.86 25.54
N ASP A 24 28.97 17.66 24.47
CA ASP A 24 29.23 16.62 23.46
C ASP A 24 30.52 16.92 22.68
N LYS A 25 31.41 15.93 22.57
CA LYS A 25 32.67 16.02 21.84
C LYS A 25 32.63 15.39 20.45
N GLY A 26 31.51 14.81 20.00
CA GLY A 26 31.36 14.32 18.63
C GLY A 26 32.32 13.17 18.27
N GLY A 27 32.83 12.44 19.26
CA GLY A 27 33.87 11.41 19.10
C GLY A 27 35.30 11.94 19.12
N ALA A 28 35.51 13.25 19.30
CA ALA A 28 36.85 13.84 19.38
C ALA A 28 37.56 13.52 20.71
N ASP A 29 38.89 13.52 20.67
CA ASP A 29 39.72 13.32 21.84
C ASP A 29 39.72 14.55 22.75
N LEU A 30 39.73 14.30 24.06
CA LEU A 30 39.88 15.29 25.11
C LEU A 30 41.24 15.09 25.78
N VAL A 31 42.24 15.85 25.33
CA VAL A 31 43.58 15.85 25.92
C VAL A 31 43.68 17.00 26.93
N VAL A 32 43.90 16.66 28.19
CA VAL A 32 44.02 17.61 29.29
C VAL A 32 45.46 18.14 29.34
N GLY A 33 45.61 19.46 29.31
CA GLY A 33 46.87 20.18 29.50
C GLY A 33 47.21 20.42 30.97
N ASN A 34 48.43 20.92 31.23
CA ASN A 34 48.85 21.19 32.60
C ASN A 34 48.10 22.40 33.16
N ASP A 35 47.62 22.24 34.39
CA ASP A 35 46.79 23.19 35.13
C ASP A 35 45.41 23.47 34.51
N ASP A 36 44.97 22.68 33.52
CA ASP A 36 43.64 22.79 32.92
C ASP A 36 42.54 22.50 33.95
N ILE A 37 41.40 23.16 33.80
CA ILE A 37 40.26 23.06 34.71
C ILE A 37 39.11 22.32 34.01
N LEU A 38 38.61 21.26 34.65
CA LEU A 38 37.47 20.46 34.19
C LEU A 38 36.28 20.60 35.15
N SER A 39 35.09 20.73 34.60
CA SER A 39 33.83 20.61 35.34
C SER A 39 32.67 20.25 34.43
N GLY A 40 31.60 19.74 35.01
CA GLY A 40 30.38 19.38 34.29
C GLY A 40 30.47 18.04 33.57
N VAL A 41 29.65 17.87 32.53
CA VAL A 41 29.44 16.61 31.83
C VAL A 41 30.05 16.64 30.44
N TYR A 42 30.90 15.66 30.13
CA TYR A 42 31.52 15.45 28.84
C TYR A 42 30.98 14.17 28.22
N THR A 43 30.31 14.26 27.08
CA THR A 43 29.72 13.11 26.39
C THR A 43 30.43 12.84 25.06
N ASN A 44 30.35 11.59 24.58
CA ASN A 44 30.86 11.19 23.28
C ASN A 44 32.34 11.57 23.07
N VAL A 45 33.17 11.34 24.09
CA VAL A 45 34.62 11.56 23.99
C VAL A 45 35.26 10.34 23.32
N GLY A 46 36.17 10.55 22.37
CA GLY A 46 36.99 9.48 21.79
C GLY A 46 37.95 8.93 22.83
N LEU A 47 39.08 9.61 22.99
CA LEU A 47 40.05 9.39 24.06
C LEU A 47 40.01 10.53 25.09
N PHE A 48 39.76 10.22 26.36
CA PHE A 48 40.10 11.12 27.48
C PHE A 48 41.53 10.85 27.93
N SER A 49 42.43 11.80 27.72
CA SER A 49 43.86 11.65 28.01
C SER A 49 44.35 12.69 29.01
N LEU A 50 44.95 12.21 30.11
CA LEU A 50 45.72 13.01 31.04
C LEU A 50 47.18 12.51 31.03
N PRO A 51 48.09 13.14 30.28
CA PRO A 51 49.46 12.66 30.11
C PRO A 51 50.30 12.65 31.39
N ALA A 52 51.41 11.91 31.38
CA ALA A 52 52.35 11.89 32.51
C ALA A 52 52.95 13.28 32.75
N GLY A 53 53.12 13.65 34.02
CA GLY A 53 53.63 14.98 34.41
C GLY A 53 52.61 16.12 34.33
N VAL A 54 51.39 15.85 33.88
CA VAL A 54 50.29 16.82 33.78
C VAL A 54 49.40 16.75 35.02
N THR A 55 49.04 17.90 35.59
CA THR A 55 47.98 18.00 36.61
C THR A 55 46.76 18.69 36.03
N GLY A 56 45.63 18.00 35.98
CA GLY A 56 44.32 18.59 35.64
C GLY A 56 43.50 18.81 36.90
N PHE A 57 42.80 19.94 37.02
CA PHE A 57 42.02 20.32 38.20
C PHE A 57 40.53 20.18 37.97
N VAL A 58 39.81 19.69 38.97
CA VAL A 58 38.34 19.65 38.95
C VAL A 58 37.79 20.90 39.64
N ALA A 59 36.86 21.61 39.00
CA ALA A 59 36.25 22.80 39.61
C ALA A 59 35.13 22.43 40.61
N PRO A 60 34.86 23.27 41.62
CA PRO A 60 33.65 23.15 42.44
C PRO A 60 32.38 23.30 41.59
N LEU A 61 31.34 22.53 41.89
CA LEU A 61 30.05 22.59 41.19
C LEU A 61 28.90 22.50 42.20
N THR A 62 27.82 23.25 41.98
CA THR A 62 26.60 23.15 42.80
C THR A 62 25.64 22.12 42.20
N GLY A 63 25.41 21.02 42.90
CA GLY A 63 24.54 19.92 42.46
C GLY A 63 25.25 18.94 41.51
N GLY A 64 24.98 17.64 41.70
CA GLY A 64 25.59 16.56 40.91
C GLY A 64 27.10 16.35 41.14
N PRO A 65 27.74 15.47 40.34
CA PRO A 65 29.18 15.30 40.37
C PRO A 65 29.89 16.52 39.79
N ASN A 66 31.07 16.84 40.30
CA ASN A 66 31.89 17.92 39.77
C ASN A 66 32.33 17.66 38.33
N LEU A 67 32.62 16.39 38.01
CA LEU A 67 33.07 15.95 36.70
C LEU A 67 32.41 14.61 36.35
N ALA A 68 31.76 14.56 35.19
CA ALA A 68 31.29 13.33 34.57
C ALA A 68 31.87 13.21 33.15
N VAL A 69 32.53 12.10 32.84
CA VAL A 69 33.13 11.86 31.53
C VAL A 69 32.63 10.54 30.96
N TYR A 70 32.05 10.58 29.76
CA TYR A 70 31.66 9.40 28.98
C TYR A 70 32.56 9.32 27.74
N ALA A 71 33.51 8.38 27.75
CA ALA A 71 34.54 8.26 26.73
C ALA A 71 34.60 6.85 26.13
N SER A 72 35.13 6.70 24.92
CA SER A 72 35.43 5.38 24.38
C SER A 72 36.63 4.77 25.11
N THR A 73 37.70 5.56 25.26
CA THR A 73 38.93 5.16 25.96
C THR A 73 39.35 6.23 26.96
N VAL A 74 39.90 5.81 28.09
CA VAL A 74 40.46 6.69 29.12
C VAL A 74 41.91 6.30 29.41
N SER A 75 42.80 7.30 29.45
CA SER A 75 44.21 7.15 29.85
C SER A 75 44.58 8.24 30.86
N ILE A 76 44.84 7.86 32.11
CA ILE A 76 45.24 8.79 33.19
C ILE A 76 46.64 8.43 33.68
N ALA A 77 47.63 9.10 33.14
CA ALA A 77 49.04 8.99 33.54
C ALA A 77 49.50 10.15 34.44
N GLY A 78 48.81 11.29 34.38
CA GLY A 78 49.03 12.46 35.24
C GLY A 78 48.23 12.42 36.55
N VAL A 79 47.92 13.60 37.09
CA VAL A 79 47.15 13.77 38.33
C VAL A 79 45.83 14.48 38.04
N LEU A 80 44.71 13.79 38.21
CA LEU A 80 43.37 14.39 38.20
C LEU A 80 43.02 14.83 39.62
N ASN A 81 43.03 16.14 39.86
CA ASN A 81 43.00 16.75 41.18
C ASN A 81 41.68 17.47 41.48
N GLY A 82 40.84 16.83 42.30
CA GLY A 82 39.62 17.37 42.91
C GLY A 82 39.70 17.58 44.42
N VAL A 83 40.91 17.74 44.98
CA VAL A 83 41.11 17.91 46.43
C VAL A 83 40.51 19.23 46.92
N GLY A 84 39.63 19.17 47.93
CA GLY A 84 38.98 20.36 48.50
C GLY A 84 37.98 21.06 47.55
N ARG A 85 37.54 20.38 46.49
CA ARG A 85 36.66 20.93 45.43
C ARG A 85 35.20 20.47 45.56
N GLY A 86 34.84 19.81 46.64
CA GLY A 86 33.48 19.42 46.99
C GLY A 86 32.71 20.54 47.67
N GLN A 87 31.84 20.17 48.62
CA GLN A 87 30.96 21.12 49.29
C GLN A 87 31.78 22.11 50.14
N PRO A 88 31.46 23.42 50.10
CA PRO A 88 32.17 24.41 50.90
C PRO A 88 32.00 24.20 52.40
N GLY A 89 33.07 24.47 53.15
CA GLY A 89 33.06 24.52 54.61
C GLY A 89 32.31 25.72 55.18
N GLY A 90 32.00 25.63 56.48
CA GLY A 90 31.32 26.66 57.23
C GLY A 90 32.22 27.89 57.46
N GLY A 91 31.61 29.06 57.43
CA GLY A 91 32.28 30.31 57.74
C GLY A 91 32.67 30.37 59.21
N SER A 92 33.80 31.03 59.49
CA SER A 92 34.25 31.30 60.85
C SER A 92 33.22 32.14 61.61
N GLY A 93 33.02 31.84 62.90
CA GLY A 93 32.34 32.77 63.79
C GLY A 93 33.13 34.08 63.84
N GLN A 94 32.43 35.22 63.74
CA GLN A 94 33.06 36.54 63.79
C GLN A 94 33.13 37.09 65.23
N ALA A 95 34.26 37.67 65.62
CA ALA A 95 34.37 38.35 66.92
C ALA A 95 33.33 39.48 67.07
N PRO A 96 32.84 39.80 68.29
CA PRO A 96 33.27 39.28 69.59
C PRO A 96 32.49 38.05 70.09
N SER A 97 31.44 37.60 69.39
CA SER A 97 30.61 36.50 69.87
C SER A 97 29.79 35.85 68.74
N GLY A 98 30.36 35.66 67.57
CA GLY A 98 29.69 35.04 66.43
C GLY A 98 29.80 33.52 66.47
N ALA A 99 28.69 32.84 66.18
CA ALA A 99 28.72 31.40 65.94
C ALA A 99 29.35 31.11 64.58
N GLY A 100 30.16 30.06 64.49
CA GLY A 100 30.56 29.50 63.20
C GLY A 100 29.34 28.92 62.50
N SER A 101 29.27 29.06 61.18
CA SER A 101 28.20 28.43 60.42
C SER A 101 28.50 26.96 60.17
N SER A 102 27.46 26.13 60.01
CA SER A 102 27.64 24.77 59.54
C SER A 102 28.23 24.76 58.13
N GLY A 103 28.95 23.69 57.82
CA GLY A 103 29.36 23.42 56.44
C GLY A 103 28.15 23.17 55.55
N THR A 104 28.43 22.95 54.27
CA THR A 104 27.43 22.46 53.33
C THR A 104 27.66 20.98 53.05
N GLY A 105 26.61 20.24 52.70
CA GLY A 105 26.68 18.79 52.54
C GLY A 105 25.54 18.24 51.69
N GLY A 106 25.70 16.99 51.24
CA GLY A 106 24.65 16.26 50.51
C GLY A 106 23.47 15.94 51.43
N GLY A 107 22.54 16.89 51.56
CA GLY A 107 21.46 16.89 52.55
C GLY A 107 21.90 17.43 53.92
N ALA A 108 20.94 17.82 54.77
CA ALA A 108 21.18 18.45 56.07
C ALA A 108 22.01 17.61 57.08
N ALA A 109 22.20 16.32 56.81
CA ALA A 109 22.89 15.38 57.69
C ALA A 109 24.41 15.26 57.45
N GLY A 110 24.91 15.61 56.25
CA GLY A 110 26.31 15.38 55.87
C GLY A 110 27.28 16.49 56.29
N ALA A 111 26.77 17.70 56.53
CA ALA A 111 27.58 18.85 56.88
C ALA A 111 28.12 18.76 58.31
N GLY A 112 29.37 19.17 58.52
CA GLY A 112 29.88 19.41 59.85
C GLY A 112 29.13 20.57 60.52
N SER A 113 28.68 20.39 61.76
CA SER A 113 27.93 21.44 62.47
C SER A 113 28.85 22.62 62.82
N GLY A 114 28.32 23.83 62.67
CA GLY A 114 28.97 25.05 63.17
C GLY A 114 28.84 25.18 64.69
N ALA A 115 29.78 25.87 65.32
CA ALA A 115 29.85 25.95 66.77
C ALA A 115 29.43 27.35 67.32
N GLY A 116 28.69 27.38 68.44
CA GLY A 116 27.97 28.55 68.95
C GLY A 116 28.80 29.77 69.40
N ALA A 117 28.10 30.91 69.43
CA ALA A 117 28.57 32.29 69.63
C ALA A 117 29.34 32.63 70.92
N ALA A 118 29.13 31.88 72.00
CA ALA A 118 29.53 32.31 73.35
C ALA A 118 30.63 31.46 74.01
N ALA A 119 31.15 30.42 73.35
CA ALA A 119 31.83 29.32 74.05
C ALA A 119 33.05 28.72 73.35
N ALA A 120 33.72 29.44 72.43
CA ALA A 120 35.06 29.02 71.97
C ALA A 120 35.13 27.56 71.42
N LYS A 121 34.10 27.10 70.70
CA LYS A 121 33.92 25.67 70.35
C LYS A 121 34.48 25.29 68.98
N GLY A 122 35.01 24.08 68.88
CA GLY A 122 35.52 23.52 67.62
C GLY A 122 34.37 23.12 66.71
N GLY A 123 34.53 23.37 65.41
CA GLY A 123 33.57 22.92 64.39
C GLY A 123 33.62 21.41 64.17
N GLY A 124 32.48 20.80 63.85
CA GLY A 124 32.41 19.38 63.51
C GLY A 124 33.01 19.11 62.12
N GLY A 125 33.66 17.97 61.92
CA GLY A 125 34.18 17.55 60.62
C GLY A 125 33.06 17.22 59.63
N GLY A 126 33.30 17.45 58.34
CA GLY A 126 32.36 17.09 57.28
C GLY A 126 32.31 15.58 57.06
N GLY A 127 31.11 15.03 56.80
CA GLY A 127 30.92 13.63 56.44
C GLY A 127 31.22 13.34 54.96
N GLY A 128 31.20 12.06 54.59
CA GLY A 128 31.36 11.57 53.22
C GLY A 128 30.91 10.11 53.11
N GLY A 129 31.82 9.23 52.71
CA GLY A 129 31.65 7.77 52.81
C GLY A 129 31.69 7.26 54.25
N GLY A 130 32.44 7.94 55.13
CA GLY A 130 32.41 7.80 56.58
C GLY A 130 31.83 9.05 57.25
N ALA A 131 31.46 8.96 58.53
CA ALA A 131 31.04 10.11 59.30
C ALA A 131 32.23 11.04 59.61
N GLY A 132 31.99 12.34 59.70
CA GLY A 132 32.93 13.30 60.24
C GLY A 132 33.01 13.19 61.76
N GLY A 133 34.16 13.57 62.32
CA GLY A 133 34.39 13.59 63.76
C GLY A 133 33.77 14.82 64.42
N ALA A 134 33.38 14.69 65.69
CA ALA A 134 32.91 15.83 66.48
C ALA A 134 34.07 16.79 66.83
N GLY A 135 33.77 18.10 66.88
CA GLY A 135 34.69 19.10 67.43
C GLY A 135 34.72 19.07 68.95
N ALA A 136 35.71 19.68 69.59
CA ALA A 136 35.77 19.75 71.05
C ALA A 136 34.84 20.84 71.65
N GLY A 137 34.40 20.65 72.90
CA GLY A 137 33.62 21.62 73.69
C GLY A 137 34.25 21.97 75.05
N ASP A 138 33.73 23.00 75.73
CA ASP A 138 34.14 23.51 77.04
C ASP A 138 33.15 23.15 78.19
N SER A 139 33.52 23.32 79.47
CA SER A 139 32.74 22.97 80.68
C SER A 139 31.41 23.70 80.86
N GLY A 140 31.11 24.72 80.05
CA GLY A 140 29.92 25.55 80.19
C GLY A 140 28.58 24.86 79.89
N GLY A 141 28.59 23.55 79.58
CA GLY A 141 27.38 22.73 79.46
C GLY A 141 26.68 22.77 78.10
N GLY A 142 27.34 23.27 77.03
CA GLY A 142 26.76 23.19 75.69
C GLY A 142 27.36 22.04 74.86
N ILE A 143 26.55 21.41 74.03
CA ILE A 143 26.90 20.25 73.19
C ILE A 143 28.04 20.61 72.21
N ALA A 144 29.02 19.70 72.04
CA ALA A 144 30.04 19.79 70.98
C ALA A 144 29.41 19.85 69.60
N ALA A 145 30.09 20.52 68.65
CA ALA A 145 29.62 20.51 67.28
C ALA A 145 29.72 19.09 66.70
N ALA A 146 28.57 18.51 66.35
CA ALA A 146 28.51 17.18 65.78
C ALA A 146 29.21 17.13 64.42
N GLY A 147 29.96 16.05 64.18
CA GLY A 147 30.46 15.74 62.85
C GLY A 147 29.30 15.36 61.93
N GLY A 148 29.50 15.56 60.63
CA GLY A 148 28.52 15.20 59.62
C GLY A 148 28.35 13.68 59.54
N SER A 149 27.12 13.20 59.34
CA SER A 149 26.88 11.77 59.09
C SER A 149 27.49 11.34 57.74
N ALA A 150 27.82 10.06 57.60
CA ALA A 150 28.01 9.49 56.27
C ALA A 150 26.69 9.63 55.48
N TYR A 151 26.76 10.09 54.23
CA TYR A 151 25.56 10.32 53.43
C TYR A 151 25.63 9.63 52.07
N ALA A 152 24.44 9.33 51.56
CA ALA A 152 24.20 8.25 50.61
C ALA A 152 24.59 6.87 51.18
N SER A 153 24.12 6.57 52.40
CA SER A 153 24.22 5.25 53.02
C SER A 153 23.45 4.21 52.19
N THR A 154 24.19 3.25 51.63
CA THR A 154 23.84 1.84 51.30
C THR A 154 22.47 1.49 50.70
N GLY A 155 21.71 2.44 50.15
CA GLY A 155 20.42 2.16 49.49
C GLY A 155 19.98 3.21 48.46
N ALA A 156 20.68 4.35 48.37
CA ALA A 156 20.47 5.35 47.33
C ALA A 156 21.39 5.11 46.13
N VAL A 157 21.54 3.85 45.72
CA VAL A 157 22.17 3.52 44.44
C VAL A 157 21.06 3.57 43.41
N THR A 158 21.14 4.48 42.44
CA THR A 158 20.29 4.34 41.26
C THR A 158 20.64 3.00 40.61
N SER A 159 19.64 2.14 40.37
CA SER A 159 19.80 0.96 39.52
C SER A 159 19.23 1.36 38.17
N PRO A 160 20.08 1.70 37.18
CA PRO A 160 21.50 1.38 37.11
C PRO A 160 22.39 2.49 37.69
N ILE A 161 23.63 2.14 38.06
CA ILE A 161 24.60 3.15 38.49
C ILE A 161 24.78 4.24 37.44
N SER A 162 24.78 5.50 37.90
CA SER A 162 24.92 6.68 37.07
C SER A 162 25.84 7.73 37.72
N ALA A 163 26.05 8.84 37.02
CA ALA A 163 26.81 9.98 37.54
C ALA A 163 26.18 10.58 38.82
N ASP A 164 24.89 10.38 39.06
CA ASP A 164 24.18 10.85 40.26
C ASP A 164 24.56 10.07 41.52
N ASP A 165 25.19 8.89 41.37
CA ASP A 165 25.70 8.09 42.48
C ASP A 165 27.08 8.57 42.99
N ALA A 166 27.65 9.59 42.35
CA ALA A 166 28.89 10.24 42.76
C ALA A 166 28.60 11.51 43.58
N PHE A 167 28.93 11.45 44.88
CA PHE A 167 28.66 12.54 45.81
C PHE A 167 29.93 13.26 46.20
N GLN A 168 29.88 14.59 46.15
CA GLN A 168 30.92 15.45 46.71
C GLN A 168 31.05 15.16 48.20
N GLY A 169 32.23 15.34 48.79
CA GLY A 169 32.43 15.31 50.23
C GLY A 169 31.87 16.58 50.88
N SER A 170 31.46 16.50 52.15
CA SER A 170 30.86 17.63 52.85
C SER A 170 31.92 18.57 53.41
N GLY A 171 31.55 19.84 53.52
CA GLY A 171 32.33 20.82 54.26
C GLY A 171 32.26 20.59 55.76
N GLY A 172 33.38 20.84 56.46
CA GLY A 172 33.41 20.92 57.91
C GLY A 172 32.73 22.20 58.42
N GLY A 173 32.32 22.21 59.68
CA GLY A 173 31.71 23.37 60.33
C GLY A 173 32.74 24.42 60.74
N GLY A 174 32.32 25.69 60.78
CA GLY A 174 33.14 26.76 61.32
C GLY A 174 33.24 26.69 62.85
N GLY A 175 34.42 27.01 63.38
CA GLY A 175 34.63 27.20 64.81
C GLY A 175 33.98 28.49 65.32
N GLY A 176 33.61 28.49 66.60
CA GLY A 176 33.03 29.65 67.28
C GLY A 176 34.06 30.75 67.54
N ALA A 177 33.61 32.01 67.45
CA ALA A 177 34.42 33.16 67.84
C ALA A 177 34.50 33.30 69.37
N ASN A 178 35.40 34.17 69.80
CA ASN A 178 35.41 34.71 71.16
C ASN A 178 35.43 36.25 71.11
N ALA A 179 35.54 36.87 72.30
CA ALA A 179 35.50 38.33 72.47
C ALA A 179 36.56 39.12 71.68
N SER A 180 37.61 38.46 71.17
CA SER A 180 38.80 39.12 70.64
C SER A 180 39.34 38.54 69.33
N ALA A 181 38.84 37.39 68.88
CA ALA A 181 39.28 36.70 67.67
C ALA A 181 38.14 35.90 67.00
N SER A 182 38.18 35.84 65.68
CA SER A 182 37.27 34.99 64.89
C SER A 182 37.69 33.52 64.98
N GLY A 183 36.73 32.61 64.85
CA GLY A 183 36.98 31.16 64.80
C GLY A 183 37.70 30.71 63.52
N GLY A 184 38.10 29.44 63.48
CA GLY A 184 38.60 28.81 62.25
C GLY A 184 37.47 28.55 61.25
N SER A 185 37.71 28.78 59.96
CA SER A 185 36.78 28.33 58.91
C SER A 185 36.82 26.82 58.77
N GLY A 186 35.66 26.22 58.52
CA GLY A 186 35.58 24.82 58.14
C GLY A 186 36.21 24.58 56.78
N ALA A 187 36.80 23.41 56.59
CA ALA A 187 37.38 23.03 55.31
C ALA A 187 36.32 22.55 54.31
N SER A 188 36.63 22.64 53.02
CA SER A 188 35.81 22.12 51.93
C SER A 188 36.00 20.61 51.78
N GLY A 189 34.94 19.90 51.38
CA GLY A 189 35.04 18.49 51.06
C GLY A 189 35.74 18.22 49.72
N GLY A 190 35.93 16.95 49.37
CA GLY A 190 36.52 16.53 48.09
C GLY A 190 35.51 16.43 46.95
N ALA A 191 35.99 16.45 45.69
CA ALA A 191 35.13 16.38 44.51
C ALA A 191 34.39 15.04 44.33
N ALA A 192 33.31 15.06 43.56
CA ALA A 192 32.74 13.87 42.94
C ALA A 192 33.18 13.75 41.48
N ILE A 193 33.81 12.63 41.14
CA ILE A 193 34.27 12.31 39.79
C ILE A 193 33.61 11.01 39.34
N TYR A 194 32.89 11.08 38.23
CA TYR A 194 32.32 9.96 37.50
C TYR A 194 33.04 9.81 36.15
N ILE A 195 33.55 8.62 35.85
CA ILE A 195 34.12 8.34 34.52
C ILE A 195 33.59 7.00 34.04
N GLU A 196 32.97 7.03 32.85
CA GLU A 196 32.49 5.87 32.14
C GLU A 196 33.27 5.66 30.84
N ALA A 197 33.76 4.44 30.60
CA ALA A 197 34.47 4.11 29.36
C ALA A 197 34.35 2.66 28.90
N ALA A 198 34.65 2.40 27.62
CA ALA A 198 34.81 1.03 27.14
C ALA A 198 36.12 0.41 27.63
N SER A 199 37.20 1.20 27.71
CA SER A 199 38.46 0.79 28.33
C SER A 199 39.12 1.94 29.08
N MET A 200 39.83 1.60 30.15
CA MET A 200 40.48 2.60 31.00
C MET A 200 41.83 2.10 31.49
N THR A 201 42.85 2.95 31.38
CA THR A 201 44.16 2.74 31.98
C THR A 201 44.51 3.90 32.90
N VAL A 202 44.85 3.59 34.14
CA VAL A 202 45.39 4.55 35.11
C VAL A 202 46.79 4.10 35.48
N THR A 203 47.75 4.98 35.29
CA THR A 203 49.15 4.85 35.77
C THR A 203 49.53 5.98 36.72
N GLY A 204 48.72 7.05 36.75
CA GLY A 204 48.90 8.23 37.59
C GLY A 204 48.00 8.24 38.83
N SER A 205 47.43 9.40 39.14
CA SER A 205 46.63 9.62 40.36
C SER A 205 45.27 10.27 40.09
N ILE A 206 44.24 9.82 40.82
CA ILE A 206 42.94 10.50 40.91
C ILE A 206 42.71 10.85 42.38
N LEU A 207 42.59 12.14 42.69
CA LEU A 207 42.58 12.65 44.05
C LEU A 207 41.30 13.46 44.29
N VAL A 208 40.48 13.05 45.25
CA VAL A 208 39.25 13.73 45.69
C VAL A 208 39.20 13.82 47.20
N ASP A 209 40.35 14.08 47.82
CA ASP A 209 40.44 14.24 49.26
C ASP A 209 39.74 15.54 49.72
N GLY A 210 39.30 15.60 50.98
CA GLY A 210 38.88 16.86 51.61
C GLY A 210 40.03 17.87 51.72
N SER A 211 39.77 19.09 52.17
CA SER A 211 40.85 20.00 52.57
C SER A 211 41.04 20.04 54.08
N THR A 212 42.22 20.47 54.51
CA THR A 212 42.51 20.71 55.92
C THR A 212 41.87 22.03 56.35
N ALA A 213 41.24 22.06 57.52
CA ALA A 213 40.61 23.27 58.03
C ALA A 213 41.65 24.32 58.46
N SER A 214 41.24 25.59 58.51
CA SER A 214 42.12 26.68 58.92
C SER A 214 42.48 26.57 60.41
N ALA A 215 43.77 26.65 60.72
CA ALA A 215 44.25 26.90 62.08
C ALA A 215 44.02 28.36 62.46
N VAL A 216 43.84 28.65 63.75
CA VAL A 216 43.69 30.03 64.25
C VAL A 216 44.99 30.46 64.94
N ALA A 217 45.59 31.57 64.47
CA ALA A 217 46.82 32.15 65.04
C ALA A 217 46.48 33.23 66.08
N PHE A 218 47.21 33.26 67.19
CA PHE A 218 46.87 34.09 68.36
C PHE A 218 47.64 35.42 68.43
N GLY A 219 46.94 36.45 68.92
CA GLY A 219 47.54 37.63 69.54
C GLY A 219 47.57 37.48 71.07
N ALA A 220 48.58 38.07 71.73
CA ALA A 220 49.02 37.80 73.11
C ALA A 220 48.00 38.00 74.26
N ASN A 221 46.72 38.31 74.02
CA ASN A 221 45.75 38.61 75.09
C ASN A 221 44.29 38.16 74.80
N ALA A 222 44.10 37.12 73.99
CA ALA A 222 42.76 36.61 73.64
C ALA A 222 42.35 35.37 74.48
N THR A 223 41.05 35.22 74.76
CA THR A 223 40.46 33.89 75.09
C THR A 223 40.49 33.01 73.82
N ASN A 224 40.38 31.68 73.90
CA ASN A 224 40.74 30.82 72.76
C ASN A 224 39.59 30.66 71.74
N PRO A 225 39.69 31.09 70.47
CA PRO A 225 38.67 30.77 69.46
C PRO A 225 38.74 29.29 69.05
N GLY A 226 37.62 28.74 68.57
CA GLY A 226 37.53 27.34 68.16
C GLY A 226 38.12 27.06 66.77
N GLY A 227 38.75 25.90 66.60
CA GLY A 227 39.26 25.44 65.30
C GLY A 227 38.12 25.02 64.35
N GLY A 228 38.31 25.19 63.04
CA GLY A 228 37.35 24.73 62.03
C GLY A 228 37.38 23.20 61.86
N GLY A 229 36.26 22.60 61.48
CA GLY A 229 36.18 21.16 61.17
C GLY A 229 36.81 20.80 59.82
N GLY A 230 37.44 19.64 59.74
CA GLY A 230 38.07 19.11 58.52
C GLY A 230 37.06 18.75 57.43
N GLY A 231 37.47 18.85 56.17
CA GLY A 231 36.63 18.50 55.02
C GLY A 231 36.52 16.99 54.81
N GLY A 232 35.33 16.50 54.45
CA GLY A 232 35.10 15.10 54.12
C GLY A 232 35.64 14.71 52.74
N GLY A 233 36.06 13.45 52.57
CA GLY A 233 36.49 12.91 51.29
C GLY A 233 35.34 12.79 50.28
N GLY A 234 35.65 12.98 49.00
CA GLY A 234 34.70 12.93 47.88
C GLY A 234 34.41 11.53 47.37
N THR A 235 33.99 11.42 46.10
CA THR A 235 33.70 10.13 45.46
C THR A 235 34.47 9.99 44.15
N ILE A 236 35.15 8.85 43.97
CA ILE A 236 35.65 8.36 42.69
C ILE A 236 34.74 7.22 42.26
N LEU A 237 34.05 7.36 41.13
CA LEU A 237 33.20 6.32 40.56
C LEU A 237 33.64 6.05 39.12
N LEU A 238 34.27 4.89 38.90
CA LEU A 238 34.73 4.47 37.58
C LEU A 238 33.85 3.32 37.10
N ARG A 239 33.28 3.45 35.90
CA ARG A 239 32.45 2.44 35.26
C ARG A 239 33.06 2.06 33.91
N VAL A 240 33.55 0.84 33.77
CA VAL A 240 34.27 0.39 32.58
C VAL A 240 33.58 -0.83 32.00
N THR A 241 33.03 -0.74 30.79
CA THR A 241 32.29 -1.87 30.23
C THR A 241 33.22 -2.98 29.71
N GLY A 242 34.49 -2.67 29.45
CA GLY A 242 35.54 -3.61 29.10
C GLY A 242 36.65 -3.67 30.16
N MET A 243 37.89 -3.40 29.74
CA MET A 243 39.10 -3.59 30.55
C MET A 243 39.44 -2.35 31.40
N LEU A 244 39.50 -2.50 32.72
CA LEU A 244 40.08 -1.51 33.64
C LEU A 244 41.49 -1.96 34.07
N THR A 245 42.49 -1.16 33.70
CA THR A 245 43.89 -1.38 34.09
C THR A 245 44.31 -0.32 35.09
N LEU A 246 44.74 -0.75 36.28
CA LEU A 246 45.37 0.11 37.27
C LEU A 246 46.80 -0.37 37.46
N ALA A 247 47.78 0.37 36.94
CA ALA A 247 49.18 -0.05 36.93
C ALA A 247 49.85 0.10 38.30
N ASP A 248 51.06 -0.46 38.44
CA ASP A 248 51.88 -0.31 39.64
C ASP A 248 52.13 1.15 39.97
N GLY A 249 51.89 1.53 41.23
CA GLY A 249 52.07 2.90 41.72
C GLY A 249 50.87 3.83 41.49
N SER A 250 49.82 3.37 40.79
CA SER A 250 48.60 4.16 40.60
C SER A 250 47.92 4.46 41.93
N LYS A 251 47.35 5.66 42.07
CA LYS A 251 46.74 6.12 43.34
C LYS A 251 45.34 6.67 43.14
N LEU A 252 44.37 6.12 43.87
CA LEU A 252 43.01 6.64 43.97
C LEU A 252 42.77 7.03 45.43
N SER A 253 42.54 8.32 45.67
CA SER A 253 42.47 8.90 47.02
C SER A 253 41.19 9.71 47.21
N ALA A 254 40.45 9.42 48.28
CA ALA A 254 39.25 10.09 48.73
C ALA A 254 39.28 10.18 50.27
N LYS A 255 40.34 10.77 50.84
CA LYS A 255 40.54 10.88 52.29
C LYS A 255 39.71 12.02 52.89
N GLY A 256 39.31 11.84 54.15
CA GLY A 256 38.96 12.96 55.00
C GLY A 256 40.23 13.69 55.44
N HIS A 257 40.13 14.97 55.73
CA HIS A 257 41.27 15.79 56.14
C HIS A 257 41.14 16.35 57.55
N GLY A 258 42.26 16.81 58.09
CA GLY A 258 42.40 17.19 59.49
C GLY A 258 41.53 18.37 59.91
N GLY A 259 41.06 18.33 61.15
CA GLY A 259 40.48 19.50 61.83
C GLY A 259 41.53 20.57 62.13
N GLY A 260 41.08 21.81 62.32
CA GLY A 260 41.95 22.95 62.57
C GLY A 260 42.58 22.89 63.96
N ASN A 261 43.89 23.08 64.02
CA ASN A 261 44.65 23.13 65.27
C ASN A 261 44.42 24.44 66.03
N VAL A 262 44.67 24.40 67.33
CA VAL A 262 44.67 25.58 68.23
C VAL A 262 46.02 25.69 68.97
N ASP A 263 46.65 26.87 68.94
CA ASP A 263 48.00 27.16 69.45
C ASP A 263 48.26 26.70 70.90
N SER A 264 49.48 26.20 71.12
CA SER A 264 49.98 25.55 72.33
C SER A 264 50.65 26.51 73.34
N THR A 265 50.93 27.76 72.99
CA THR A 265 51.75 28.68 73.81
C THR A 265 51.09 29.22 75.08
N PHE A 266 49.79 28.94 75.32
CA PHE A 266 49.05 29.40 76.51
C PHE A 266 48.39 28.26 77.31
N VAL A 267 48.56 28.28 78.65
CA VAL A 267 48.06 27.29 79.62
C VAL A 267 46.66 27.68 80.11
N ARG A 268 45.64 27.58 79.25
CA ARG A 268 44.22 27.64 79.69
C ARG A 268 43.45 26.36 79.31
N PRO A 269 42.43 25.96 80.09
CA PRO A 269 41.72 24.68 79.92
C PRO A 269 40.72 24.63 78.74
N ASP A 270 40.38 25.77 78.16
CA ASP A 270 39.23 26.02 77.27
C ASP A 270 39.56 25.86 75.77
N LYS A 271 40.45 24.93 75.40
CA LYS A 271 40.88 24.73 74.00
C LYS A 271 39.96 23.79 73.23
N ALA A 272 39.41 24.26 72.11
CA ALA A 272 38.53 23.48 71.25
C ALA A 272 39.01 23.34 69.79
N PRO A 273 39.85 22.34 69.49
CA PRO A 273 40.19 21.99 68.10
C PRO A 273 38.98 21.44 67.34
N GLY A 274 39.05 21.52 66.02
CA GLY A 274 38.02 20.99 65.13
C GLY A 274 38.05 19.47 64.99
N GLY A 275 36.91 18.88 64.66
CA GLY A 275 36.79 17.45 64.35
C GLY A 275 37.39 17.12 62.98
N GLY A 276 37.90 15.89 62.82
CA GLY A 276 38.44 15.40 61.55
C GLY A 276 37.35 15.10 60.51
N GLY A 277 37.63 15.33 59.24
CA GLY A 277 36.69 14.98 58.16
C GLY A 277 36.57 13.46 57.96
N GLY A 278 35.38 12.99 57.58
CA GLY A 278 35.15 11.58 57.24
C GLY A 278 35.80 11.18 55.92
N GLY A 279 36.22 9.93 55.78
CA GLY A 279 36.70 9.37 54.51
C GLY A 279 35.62 9.36 53.42
N GLY A 280 36.04 9.34 52.16
CA GLY A 280 35.21 9.33 50.97
C GLY A 280 34.97 7.93 50.39
N ARG A 281 34.60 7.84 49.11
CA ARG A 281 34.24 6.57 48.44
C ARG A 281 35.03 6.36 47.17
N ILE A 282 35.44 5.12 46.94
CA ILE A 282 36.03 4.68 45.68
C ILE A 282 35.23 3.47 45.19
N LYS A 283 34.58 3.61 44.04
CA LYS A 283 33.73 2.58 43.46
C LYS A 283 34.22 2.25 42.04
N LEU A 284 34.51 0.97 41.80
CA LEU A 284 35.08 0.49 40.54
C LEU A 284 34.21 -0.61 39.94
N PHE A 285 33.61 -0.34 38.78
CA PHE A 285 32.83 -1.29 38.01
C PHE A 285 33.54 -1.60 36.71
N TYR A 286 33.76 -2.86 36.40
CA TYR A 286 34.53 -3.26 35.22
C TYR A 286 33.99 -4.54 34.58
N GLY A 287 34.15 -4.70 33.26
CA GLY A 287 33.94 -5.99 32.60
C GLY A 287 35.10 -6.97 32.88
N ALA A 288 36.33 -6.47 32.87
CA ALA A 288 37.54 -7.17 33.26
C ALA A 288 38.53 -6.21 33.93
N ALA A 289 39.39 -6.72 34.83
CA ALA A 289 40.36 -5.90 35.55
C ALA A 289 41.78 -6.48 35.55
N ALA A 290 42.77 -5.60 35.46
CA ALA A 290 44.18 -5.90 35.66
C ALA A 290 44.77 -4.87 36.63
N PHE A 291 44.98 -5.28 37.87
CA PHE A 291 45.48 -4.42 38.94
C PHE A 291 46.90 -4.83 39.33
N GLY A 292 47.83 -3.87 39.29
CA GLY A 292 49.14 -3.97 39.90
C GLY A 292 49.10 -3.63 41.39
N SER A 293 50.21 -3.11 41.91
CA SER A 293 50.28 -2.50 43.24
C SER A 293 49.61 -1.12 43.24
N VAL A 294 48.33 -1.08 43.58
CA VAL A 294 47.49 0.12 43.57
C VAL A 294 47.31 0.66 45.00
N ILE A 295 47.39 1.98 45.17
CA ILE A 295 47.12 2.65 46.43
C ILE A 295 45.69 3.18 46.46
N PHE A 296 44.83 2.55 47.25
CA PHE A 296 43.53 3.08 47.62
C PHE A 296 43.59 3.81 48.96
N SER A 297 42.97 4.97 49.05
CA SER A 297 43.05 5.82 50.24
C SER A 297 41.72 6.45 50.58
N THR A 298 41.05 5.93 51.61
CA THR A 298 39.78 6.46 52.14
C THR A 298 39.88 6.79 53.63
N SER A 299 41.10 7.01 54.13
CA SER A 299 41.35 7.23 55.55
C SER A 299 40.56 8.42 56.09
N ALA A 300 40.20 8.31 57.38
CA ALA A 300 39.66 9.44 58.13
C ALA A 300 40.67 10.59 58.23
N GLY A 301 40.14 11.80 58.34
CA GLY A 301 40.88 12.96 58.81
C GLY A 301 41.13 12.85 60.30
N VAL A 302 42.35 13.21 60.72
CA VAL A 302 42.69 13.31 62.14
C VAL A 302 41.93 14.46 62.80
N ALA A 303 41.65 14.33 64.09
CA ALA A 303 41.21 15.47 64.90
C ALA A 303 42.29 16.58 64.86
N GLY A 304 41.88 17.83 65.03
CA GLY A 304 42.86 18.91 65.23
C GLY A 304 43.68 18.66 66.50
N ASP A 305 44.98 18.89 66.41
CA ASP A 305 45.91 18.70 67.50
C ASP A 305 45.91 19.89 68.47
N LYS A 306 46.23 19.58 69.73
CA LYS A 306 46.78 20.50 70.73
C LYS A 306 48.24 20.04 70.89
N ASP A 307 49.24 20.78 70.41
CA ASP A 307 50.65 20.28 70.35
C ASP A 307 51.13 19.60 71.66
N ALA A 308 52.16 18.74 71.54
CA ALA A 308 52.72 17.79 72.53
C ALA A 308 53.17 18.32 73.92
N GLY A 309 52.83 19.56 74.30
CA GLY A 309 53.13 20.18 75.61
C GLY A 309 51.96 20.25 76.59
N PHE A 310 50.81 19.64 76.30
CA PHE A 310 49.65 19.66 77.18
C PHE A 310 49.79 18.65 78.35
N VAL A 311 49.84 19.16 79.59
CA VAL A 311 49.93 18.33 80.82
C VAL A 311 48.72 18.53 81.76
N GLY A 312 47.61 19.06 81.25
CA GLY A 312 46.37 19.29 82.01
C GLY A 312 45.34 18.20 81.80
N THR A 313 44.44 17.99 82.76
CA THR A 313 43.25 17.16 82.56
C THR A 313 42.35 17.82 81.52
N ILE A 314 41.96 17.05 80.50
CA ILE A 314 40.89 17.42 79.57
C ILE A 314 39.69 17.79 80.44
N ASP A 315 39.10 18.95 80.20
CA ASP A 315 37.73 19.18 80.61
C ASP A 315 36.83 18.29 79.74
N ALA A 316 36.67 17.06 80.22
CA ALA A 316 36.33 15.88 79.46
C ALA A 316 34.84 15.70 79.22
N SER A 317 34.10 16.77 78.94
CA SER A 317 32.72 16.59 78.52
C SER A 317 32.62 16.07 77.07
N THR A 318 33.52 16.46 76.15
CA THR A 318 33.62 15.92 74.76
C THR A 318 35.00 16.16 74.08
N PRO A 319 35.87 15.14 73.91
CA PRO A 319 37.13 15.28 73.16
C PRO A 319 36.90 15.39 71.64
N PRO A 320 37.81 16.05 70.87
CA PRO A 320 37.70 16.08 69.42
C PRO A 320 37.91 14.67 68.86
N VAL A 321 37.12 14.29 67.86
CA VAL A 321 37.16 12.94 67.28
C VAL A 321 37.69 13.02 65.86
N ALA A 322 38.48 12.03 65.46
CA ALA A 322 38.79 11.80 64.06
C ALA A 322 37.49 11.49 63.28
N GLY A 323 37.52 11.61 61.96
CA GLY A 323 36.45 11.04 61.15
C GLY A 323 36.44 9.51 61.20
N ASP A 324 35.45 8.91 60.56
CA ASP A 324 35.46 7.49 60.22
C ASP A 324 36.13 7.27 58.85
N VAL A 325 36.69 6.08 58.65
CA VAL A 325 37.22 5.66 57.36
C VAL A 325 36.07 5.48 56.36
N GLY A 326 36.32 5.86 55.11
CA GLY A 326 35.38 5.67 54.01
C GLY A 326 35.42 4.25 53.43
N SER A 327 34.95 4.06 52.20
CA SER A 327 34.81 2.71 51.60
C SER A 327 35.37 2.58 50.20
N VAL A 328 35.86 1.38 49.88
CA VAL A 328 36.25 0.95 48.54
C VAL A 328 35.38 -0.24 48.15
N SER A 329 34.74 -0.19 46.97
CA SER A 329 33.89 -1.28 46.48
C SER A 329 34.15 -1.59 45.01
N PHE A 330 33.99 -2.86 44.66
CA PHE A 330 34.19 -3.36 43.30
C PHE A 330 32.92 -4.07 42.82
N GLY A 331 32.68 -4.06 41.51
CA GLY A 331 31.64 -4.86 40.88
C GLY A 331 31.96 -5.19 39.43
N VAL A 332 31.38 -6.28 38.94
CA VAL A 332 31.57 -6.74 37.56
C VAL A 332 30.38 -6.35 36.71
N VAL A 333 30.62 -5.61 35.62
CA VAL A 333 29.60 -5.26 34.64
C VAL A 333 29.33 -6.48 33.74
N ALA A 334 28.09 -6.63 33.27
CA ALA A 334 27.75 -7.73 32.36
C ALA A 334 28.62 -7.73 31.08
N SER A 335 28.88 -8.93 30.57
CA SER A 335 29.50 -9.11 29.26
C SER A 335 28.53 -8.72 28.13
N SER A 336 29.09 -8.22 27.03
CA SER A 336 28.29 -7.90 25.84
C SER A 336 27.63 -9.15 25.25
N PRO A 337 26.34 -9.12 24.86
CA PRO A 337 25.73 -10.24 24.15
C PRO A 337 26.46 -10.54 22.84
N THR A 338 26.45 -11.81 22.43
CA THR A 338 27.13 -12.27 21.19
C THR A 338 26.11 -12.76 20.17
N LEU A 339 26.53 -12.98 18.92
CA LEU A 339 25.66 -13.50 17.86
C LEU A 339 24.33 -12.75 17.70
N PHE A 340 24.37 -11.41 17.85
CA PHE A 340 23.20 -10.59 17.57
C PHE A 340 22.80 -10.76 16.11
N ALA A 341 21.53 -11.06 15.85
CA ALA A 341 21.02 -11.40 14.53
C ALA A 341 19.51 -11.15 14.42
N VAL A 342 19.02 -11.12 13.19
CA VAL A 342 17.59 -11.09 12.87
C VAL A 342 17.12 -12.52 12.61
N SER A 343 16.05 -12.93 13.29
CA SER A 343 15.43 -14.26 13.07
C SER A 343 14.24 -14.19 12.12
N ASN A 344 13.41 -13.14 12.26
CA ASN A 344 12.23 -12.92 11.44
C ASN A 344 12.01 -11.42 11.19
N VAL A 345 11.43 -11.11 10.03
CA VAL A 345 11.10 -9.74 9.60
C VAL A 345 9.65 -9.71 9.13
N TYR A 346 8.91 -8.69 9.56
CA TYR A 346 7.53 -8.42 9.17
C TYR A 346 7.39 -6.96 8.71
N PRO A 347 6.22 -6.54 8.19
CA PRO A 347 6.02 -5.15 7.77
C PRO A 347 6.12 -4.13 8.91
N SER A 348 5.75 -4.51 10.14
CA SER A 348 5.74 -3.59 11.29
C SER A 348 6.50 -4.12 12.51
N SER A 349 7.27 -5.20 12.35
CA SER A 349 8.07 -5.75 13.44
C SER A 349 9.29 -6.52 12.95
N ILE A 350 10.31 -6.59 13.81
CA ILE A 350 11.51 -7.39 13.62
C ILE A 350 11.74 -8.22 14.87
N VAL A 351 12.06 -9.51 14.72
CA VAL A 351 12.45 -10.38 15.84
C VAL A 351 13.97 -10.47 15.89
N TRP A 352 14.53 -9.83 16.90
CA TRP A 352 15.96 -9.83 17.20
C TRP A 352 16.32 -11.02 18.07
N THR A 353 17.50 -11.59 17.85
CA THR A 353 18.02 -12.72 18.61
C THR A 353 19.49 -12.51 18.94
N TRP A 354 19.97 -13.14 20.01
CA TRP A 354 21.35 -13.11 20.47
C TRP A 354 21.68 -14.38 21.25
N SER A 355 22.96 -14.59 21.51
CA SER A 355 23.42 -15.55 22.50
C SER A 355 23.81 -14.83 23.79
N ALA A 356 23.36 -15.40 24.91
CA ALA A 356 23.78 -14.93 26.22
C ALA A 356 25.30 -15.09 26.35
N ALA A 357 26.00 -14.00 26.63
CA ALA A 357 27.37 -14.09 27.10
C ALA A 357 27.38 -14.61 28.55
N PRO A 358 28.38 -15.40 28.97
CA PRO A 358 28.31 -16.23 30.18
C PRO A 358 28.27 -15.49 31.53
N SER A 359 28.19 -14.16 31.60
CA SER A 359 28.14 -13.44 32.88
C SER A 359 27.26 -12.19 32.86
N PHE A 360 26.06 -12.30 33.45
CA PHE A 360 25.30 -11.15 33.96
C PHE A 360 25.84 -10.65 35.33
N GLY A 361 26.92 -11.26 35.83
CA GLY A 361 27.35 -11.08 37.22
C GLY A 361 26.28 -11.54 38.22
N ASP A 362 26.35 -11.03 39.44
CA ASP A 362 25.47 -11.38 40.56
C ASP A 362 24.30 -10.39 40.77
N ALA A 363 23.98 -9.56 39.78
CA ALA A 363 22.93 -8.54 39.89
C ALA A 363 21.53 -9.13 40.08
N GLY A 364 20.64 -8.44 40.79
CA GLY A 364 19.25 -8.83 41.04
C GLY A 364 18.28 -8.45 39.91
N SER A 365 18.53 -7.36 39.18
CA SER A 365 17.70 -6.89 38.05
C SER A 365 18.41 -7.15 36.72
N ARG A 366 17.99 -8.17 35.96
CA ARG A 366 18.69 -8.61 34.72
C ARG A 366 17.77 -8.64 33.51
N LEU A 367 18.12 -7.86 32.49
CA LEU A 367 17.39 -7.76 31.23
C LEU A 367 18.36 -7.67 30.05
N TYR A 368 17.87 -7.94 28.84
CA TYR A 368 18.50 -7.50 27.60
C TYR A 368 17.77 -6.27 27.07
N ARG A 369 18.49 -5.33 26.45
CA ARG A 369 17.93 -4.08 25.94
C ARG A 369 18.42 -3.81 24.53
N VAL A 370 17.49 -3.52 23.63
CA VAL A 370 17.77 -3.26 22.20
C VAL A 370 17.71 -1.77 21.93
N PHE A 371 18.72 -1.24 21.25
CA PHE A 371 18.88 0.18 20.96
C PHE A 371 19.17 0.45 19.49
N PRO A 372 18.85 1.65 18.96
CA PRO A 372 19.31 2.08 17.65
C PRO A 372 20.84 2.14 17.59
N SER A 373 21.46 1.75 16.48
CA SER A 373 22.93 1.79 16.39
C SER A 373 23.55 3.19 16.39
N THR A 374 22.72 4.23 16.38
CA THR A 374 23.13 5.64 16.40
C THR A 374 23.26 6.21 17.81
N VAL A 375 22.79 5.52 18.86
CA VAL A 375 22.88 6.03 20.23
C VAL A 375 24.25 5.74 20.82
N THR A 376 24.77 6.70 21.58
CA THR A 376 26.01 6.57 22.37
C THR A 376 25.70 6.78 23.85
N ALA A 377 26.60 6.37 24.74
CA ALA A 377 26.44 6.60 26.18
C ALA A 377 26.40 8.12 26.50
N PRO A 378 25.56 8.56 27.47
CA PRO A 378 24.60 7.75 28.24
C PRO A 378 23.42 7.26 27.39
N LEU A 379 23.08 5.97 27.51
CA LEU A 379 22.06 5.35 26.67
C LEU A 379 20.64 5.83 27.06
N PRO A 380 19.77 6.15 26.10
CA PRO A 380 18.39 6.60 26.35
C PRO A 380 17.46 5.42 26.69
N ALA A 381 16.15 5.59 26.52
CA ALA A 381 15.20 4.48 26.64
C ALA A 381 15.38 3.45 25.50
N PRO A 382 15.34 2.14 25.78
CA PRO A 382 15.47 1.09 24.76
C PRO A 382 14.23 1.00 23.86
N GLN A 383 14.39 0.44 22.67
CA GLN A 383 13.26 0.14 21.77
C GLN A 383 12.49 -1.10 22.23
N ALA A 384 13.21 -2.08 22.77
CA ALA A 384 12.64 -3.30 23.31
C ALA A 384 13.48 -3.83 24.47
N THR A 385 12.83 -4.56 25.38
CA THR A 385 13.49 -5.25 26.48
C THR A 385 13.06 -6.71 26.51
N ALA A 386 13.99 -7.60 26.88
CA ALA A 386 13.74 -9.02 27.11
C ALA A 386 14.23 -9.41 28.50
N SER A 387 13.59 -10.42 29.09
CA SER A 387 14.08 -10.99 30.33
C SER A 387 15.47 -11.62 30.13
N SER A 388 16.24 -11.76 31.20
CA SER A 388 17.58 -12.39 31.12
C SER A 388 17.55 -13.89 30.76
N LEU A 389 16.39 -14.55 30.80
CA LEU A 389 16.22 -15.93 30.33
C LEU A 389 15.93 -16.00 28.82
N GLU A 390 15.46 -14.90 28.23
CA GLU A 390 15.16 -14.81 26.80
C GLU A 390 16.38 -14.43 26.00
N THR A 391 16.54 -15.06 24.83
CA THR A 391 17.65 -14.83 23.89
C THR A 391 17.16 -14.14 22.61
N GLY A 392 16.04 -13.44 22.71
CA GLY A 392 15.46 -12.67 21.62
C GLY A 392 14.26 -11.84 22.07
N VAL A 393 13.87 -10.87 21.23
CA VAL A 393 12.72 -10.01 21.46
C VAL A 393 12.13 -9.53 20.14
N ALA A 394 10.81 -9.38 20.08
CA ALA A 394 10.13 -8.68 18.99
C ALA A 394 10.14 -7.17 19.26
N GLU A 395 10.60 -6.39 18.28
CA GLU A 395 10.45 -4.95 18.22
C GLU A 395 9.26 -4.64 17.30
N ASP A 396 8.17 -4.10 17.86
CA ASP A 396 6.92 -3.81 17.15
C ASP A 396 6.80 -2.31 16.79
N ALA A 397 5.68 -1.96 16.15
CA ALA A 397 5.35 -0.58 15.73
C ALA A 397 6.39 0.06 14.79
N LEU A 398 7.08 -0.76 14.01
CA LEU A 398 8.02 -0.32 12.98
C LEU A 398 7.30 0.15 11.71
N THR A 399 7.96 1.04 10.98
CA THR A 399 7.49 1.51 9.67
C THR A 399 7.80 0.45 8.60
N PRO A 400 6.86 0.10 7.71
CA PRO A 400 7.12 -0.80 6.60
C PRO A 400 8.21 -0.32 5.66
N ASN A 401 8.83 -1.27 4.97
CA ASN A 401 9.85 -1.01 3.96
C ASN A 401 10.97 -0.04 4.42
N THR A 402 11.38 -0.14 5.69
CA THR A 402 12.31 0.82 6.33
C THR A 402 13.51 0.09 6.90
N THR A 403 14.70 0.69 6.75
CA THR A 403 15.96 0.20 7.33
C THR A 403 16.01 0.43 8.84
N TYR A 404 16.31 -0.62 9.59
CA TYR A 404 16.57 -0.54 11.02
C TYR A 404 17.91 -1.18 11.35
N SER A 405 18.78 -0.39 11.97
CA SER A 405 20.06 -0.84 12.51
C SER A 405 20.01 -0.79 14.04
N ARG A 406 20.38 -1.90 14.69
CA ARG A 406 20.27 -2.11 16.13
C ARG A 406 21.53 -2.71 16.72
N PHE A 407 21.73 -2.52 18.02
CA PHE A 407 22.57 -3.38 18.86
C PHE A 407 21.79 -3.79 20.11
N VAL A 408 22.23 -4.85 20.78
CA VAL A 408 21.73 -5.28 22.08
C VAL A 408 22.80 -5.14 23.17
N THR A 409 22.38 -4.79 24.38
CA THR A 409 23.19 -4.81 25.62
C THR A 409 22.58 -5.77 26.64
N ALA A 410 23.41 -6.26 27.56
CA ALA A 410 22.98 -6.90 28.79
C ALA A 410 22.91 -5.84 29.90
N TYR A 411 21.78 -5.75 30.59
CA TYR A 411 21.50 -4.76 31.63
C TYR A 411 21.50 -5.38 33.03
N THR A 412 22.19 -4.73 33.96
CA THR A 412 22.36 -5.14 35.36
C THR A 412 22.10 -3.97 36.31
N ASP A 413 22.14 -4.20 37.62
CA ASP A 413 22.12 -3.12 38.61
C ASP A 413 23.28 -2.13 38.48
N TRP A 414 24.35 -2.52 37.78
CA TRP A 414 25.52 -1.69 37.46
C TRP A 414 25.41 -1.00 36.09
N GLY A 415 24.27 -1.13 35.38
CA GLY A 415 24.02 -0.59 34.03
C GLY A 415 24.27 -1.56 32.89
N ASP A 416 24.27 -1.03 31.64
CA ASP A 416 24.49 -1.83 30.43
C ASP A 416 25.94 -2.28 30.24
N SER A 417 26.09 -3.48 29.70
CA SER A 417 27.32 -3.96 29.07
C SER A 417 27.76 -3.06 27.91
N ALA A 418 28.94 -3.33 27.38
CA ALA A 418 29.30 -2.86 26.04
C ALA A 418 28.26 -3.32 25.00
N PRO A 419 27.98 -2.53 23.95
CA PRO A 419 27.08 -2.92 22.89
C PRO A 419 27.64 -4.12 22.13
N SER A 420 26.75 -5.01 21.68
CA SER A 420 27.09 -6.01 20.68
C SER A 420 27.41 -5.36 19.32
N GLY A 421 27.88 -6.14 18.35
CA GLY A 421 27.98 -5.67 16.97
C GLY A 421 26.61 -5.25 16.44
N ALA A 422 26.56 -4.14 15.71
CA ALA A 422 25.31 -3.67 15.13
C ALA A 422 24.86 -4.57 13.98
N VAL A 423 23.55 -4.81 13.89
CA VAL A 423 22.91 -5.56 12.80
C VAL A 423 21.87 -4.66 12.15
N SER A 424 21.82 -4.68 10.82
CA SER A 424 20.89 -3.90 10.01
C SER A 424 20.03 -4.82 9.15
N THR A 425 18.73 -4.52 9.04
CA THR A 425 17.80 -5.18 8.12
C THR A 425 16.73 -4.17 7.67
N HIS A 426 15.95 -4.51 6.64
CA HIS A 426 14.76 -3.76 6.26
C HIS A 426 13.51 -4.49 6.74
N THR A 427 12.46 -3.76 7.15
CA THR A 427 11.12 -4.34 7.30
C THR A 427 10.54 -4.72 5.93
N LEU A 428 9.58 -5.65 5.92
CA LEU A 428 8.85 -5.96 4.68
C LEU A 428 7.97 -4.77 4.26
N ALA A 429 7.61 -4.71 2.98
CA ALA A 429 6.59 -3.77 2.53
C ALA A 429 5.21 -4.24 3.03
N ALA A 430 4.34 -3.31 3.38
CA ALA A 430 2.94 -3.62 3.67
C ALA A 430 2.18 -3.91 2.37
N ASP A 431 1.15 -4.75 2.44
CA ASP A 431 0.30 -5.02 1.29
C ASP A 431 -0.39 -3.73 0.81
N PRO A 432 -0.36 -3.38 -0.49
CA PRO A 432 -1.13 -2.26 -0.99
C PRO A 432 -2.62 -2.49 -0.79
N GLY A 433 -3.38 -1.44 -0.48
CA GLY A 433 -4.85 -1.50 -0.39
C GLY A 433 -5.53 -0.97 -1.65
N LEU A 434 -6.85 -1.13 -1.75
CA LEU A 434 -7.62 -0.52 -2.83
C LEU A 434 -7.70 1.00 -2.65
N GLY A 435 -7.50 1.74 -3.75
CA GLY A 435 -7.79 3.17 -3.80
C GLY A 435 -9.29 3.41 -3.76
N ALA A 436 -9.70 4.55 -3.22
CA ALA A 436 -11.09 4.99 -3.19
C ALA A 436 -11.20 6.38 -3.86
N PRO A 437 -11.71 6.46 -5.11
CA PRO A 437 -12.13 5.36 -6.00
C PRO A 437 -10.94 4.58 -6.59
N SER A 438 -11.18 3.31 -6.97
CA SER A 438 -10.14 2.44 -7.56
C SER A 438 -9.86 2.78 -9.02
N PHE A 439 -10.87 3.22 -9.76
CA PHE A 439 -10.78 3.65 -11.15
C PHE A 439 -11.31 5.07 -11.32
N GLY A 440 -10.62 5.85 -12.15
CA GLY A 440 -11.02 7.21 -12.52
C GLY A 440 -10.61 7.55 -13.94
N ALA A 441 -11.10 8.69 -14.45
CA ALA A 441 -10.77 9.20 -15.78
C ALA A 441 -10.89 8.16 -16.91
N VAL A 442 -11.92 7.30 -16.86
CA VAL A 442 -12.11 6.24 -17.86
C VAL A 442 -12.51 6.86 -19.20
N THR A 443 -11.74 6.52 -20.23
CA THR A 443 -11.95 6.94 -21.63
C THR A 443 -12.06 5.72 -22.54
N THR A 444 -12.13 5.94 -23.85
CA THR A 444 -12.10 4.86 -24.85
C THR A 444 -10.74 4.15 -24.91
N ILE A 445 -9.64 4.83 -24.57
CA ILE A 445 -8.26 4.33 -24.78
C ILE A 445 -7.37 4.37 -23.54
N GLY A 446 -7.90 4.73 -22.38
CA GLY A 446 -7.13 4.88 -21.16
C GLY A 446 -7.99 5.14 -19.94
N LEU A 447 -7.36 5.06 -18.77
CA LEU A 447 -7.98 5.26 -17.46
C LEU A 447 -6.89 5.46 -16.40
N THR A 448 -7.29 5.82 -15.18
CA THR A 448 -6.42 5.82 -14.01
C THR A 448 -6.83 4.69 -13.07
N PHE A 449 -5.88 3.86 -12.68
CA PHE A 449 -6.01 2.87 -11.61
C PHE A 449 -5.24 3.35 -10.38
N ALA A 450 -5.90 3.38 -9.22
CA ALA A 450 -5.33 3.85 -7.96
C ALA A 450 -5.40 2.77 -6.88
N TRP A 451 -4.35 2.71 -6.07
CA TRP A 451 -4.23 1.89 -4.86
C TRP A 451 -3.87 2.78 -3.67
N SER A 452 -3.82 2.21 -2.48
CA SER A 452 -3.27 2.88 -1.30
C SER A 452 -1.88 2.34 -0.99
N ALA A 453 -1.11 3.08 -0.20
CA ALA A 453 0.19 2.64 0.27
C ALA A 453 0.13 1.47 1.28
N GLY A 454 -1.06 0.93 1.58
CA GLY A 454 -1.26 -0.13 2.58
C GLY A 454 -1.59 0.40 3.97
N ALA A 455 -1.86 -0.52 4.88
CA ALA A 455 -2.10 -0.24 6.30
C ALA A 455 -1.33 -1.28 7.15
N PRO A 456 -0.26 -0.88 7.87
CA PRO A 456 0.32 0.47 7.95
C PRO A 456 0.87 0.98 6.60
N SER A 457 0.94 2.30 6.44
CA SER A 457 1.34 2.92 5.16
C SER A 457 2.80 2.65 4.86
N ASN A 458 3.09 2.17 3.65
CA ASN A 458 4.43 2.16 3.10
C ASN A 458 4.95 3.61 2.91
N PRO A 459 6.27 3.83 3.04
CA PRO A 459 6.92 5.08 2.67
C PRO A 459 6.77 5.40 1.18
N SER A 460 6.85 6.70 0.83
CA SER A 460 6.64 7.20 -0.54
C SER A 460 7.68 6.74 -1.58
N TYR A 461 8.79 6.16 -1.14
CA TYR A 461 9.81 5.56 -2.02
C TYR A 461 9.54 4.07 -2.34
N THR A 462 8.49 3.48 -1.78
CA THR A 462 8.15 2.07 -1.98
C THR A 462 7.75 1.84 -3.43
N THR A 463 8.41 0.89 -4.08
CA THR A 463 8.12 0.57 -5.48
C THR A 463 6.93 -0.38 -5.58
N TYR A 464 6.01 -0.09 -6.47
CA TYR A 464 4.87 -0.93 -6.80
C TYR A 464 5.02 -1.49 -8.20
N GLU A 465 4.77 -2.79 -8.35
CA GLU A 465 4.63 -3.45 -9.64
C GLU A 465 3.15 -3.52 -10.02
N LEU A 466 2.77 -2.86 -11.11
CA LEU A 466 1.44 -2.94 -11.70
C LEU A 466 1.45 -3.92 -12.86
N ASN A 467 0.45 -4.80 -12.93
CA ASN A 467 0.17 -5.63 -14.10
C ASN A 467 -1.21 -5.28 -14.67
N VAL A 468 -1.32 -5.24 -15.99
CA VAL A 468 -2.56 -5.03 -16.74
C VAL A 468 -2.72 -6.09 -17.83
N SER A 469 -3.90 -6.69 -17.95
CA SER A 469 -4.22 -7.69 -18.99
C SER A 469 -5.70 -7.65 -19.38
N THR A 470 -6.05 -8.18 -20.56
CA THR A 470 -7.45 -8.46 -20.94
C THR A 470 -7.94 -9.82 -20.44
N SER A 471 -7.05 -10.62 -19.84
CA SER A 471 -7.37 -11.90 -19.21
C SER A 471 -7.46 -11.77 -17.70
N ALA A 472 -8.56 -12.24 -17.11
CA ALA A 472 -8.72 -12.30 -15.65
C ALA A 472 -7.65 -13.16 -14.96
N ALA A 473 -7.13 -14.17 -15.68
CA ALA A 473 -6.06 -15.04 -15.23
C ALA A 473 -4.66 -14.46 -15.48
N PHE A 474 -4.56 -13.25 -16.05
CA PHE A 474 -3.31 -12.64 -16.52
C PHE A 474 -2.53 -13.56 -17.47
N ALA A 475 -3.23 -14.24 -18.38
CA ALA A 475 -2.60 -14.93 -19.50
C ALA A 475 -1.92 -13.90 -20.43
N ALA A 476 -0.80 -14.28 -21.06
CA ALA A 476 -0.07 -13.40 -21.95
C ALA A 476 -0.96 -12.89 -23.11
N PRO A 477 -0.84 -11.62 -23.51
CA PRO A 477 0.12 -10.61 -23.02
C PRO A 477 -0.30 -9.95 -21.69
N VAL A 478 0.70 -9.62 -20.87
CA VAL A 478 0.56 -8.82 -19.65
C VAL A 478 1.47 -7.61 -19.77
N SER A 479 0.91 -6.42 -19.57
CA SER A 479 1.70 -5.19 -19.45
C SER A 479 2.15 -5.02 -18.00
N THR A 480 3.44 -4.80 -17.77
CA THR A 480 4.02 -4.63 -16.44
C THR A 480 4.74 -3.29 -16.35
N SER A 481 4.50 -2.54 -15.28
CA SER A 481 5.21 -1.29 -14.99
C SER A 481 5.55 -1.17 -13.50
N PHE A 482 6.55 -0.34 -13.20
CA PHE A 482 7.05 -0.10 -11.85
C PHE A 482 7.03 1.39 -11.54
N ALA A 483 6.49 1.78 -10.39
CA ALA A 483 6.48 3.17 -9.95
C ALA A 483 6.38 3.25 -8.41
N ALA A 484 6.89 4.34 -7.83
CA ALA A 484 6.70 4.67 -6.43
C ALA A 484 5.38 5.41 -6.14
N ALA A 485 4.65 5.78 -7.19
CA ALA A 485 3.31 6.36 -7.07
C ALA A 485 2.28 5.32 -6.64
N VAL A 486 1.20 5.78 -6.00
CA VAL A 486 0.04 4.95 -5.63
C VAL A 486 -1.07 4.96 -6.68
N SER A 487 -0.73 5.35 -7.91
CA SER A 487 -1.63 5.34 -9.05
C SER A 487 -0.85 5.24 -10.36
N SER A 488 -1.54 4.80 -11.41
CA SER A 488 -1.02 4.73 -12.77
C SER A 488 -2.11 5.02 -13.78
N SER A 489 -1.74 5.66 -14.89
CA SER A 489 -2.65 6.03 -15.98
C SER A 489 -2.21 5.41 -17.32
N PRO A 490 -2.33 4.08 -17.49
CA PRO A 490 -1.98 3.42 -18.74
C PRO A 490 -2.89 3.90 -19.89
N THR A 491 -2.31 3.94 -21.09
CA THR A 491 -2.97 4.38 -22.33
C THR A 491 -2.88 3.30 -23.41
N SER A 492 -3.39 3.60 -24.61
CA SER A 492 -3.39 2.70 -25.76
C SER A 492 -4.25 1.44 -25.57
N PHE A 493 -5.31 1.55 -24.78
CA PHE A 493 -6.33 0.49 -24.66
C PHE A 493 -7.27 0.48 -25.86
N ILE A 494 -7.82 -0.70 -26.11
CA ILE A 494 -8.94 -0.91 -27.05
C ILE A 494 -10.25 -0.45 -26.40
N SER A 495 -11.09 0.25 -27.17
CA SER A 495 -12.43 0.68 -26.77
C SER A 495 -13.31 -0.50 -26.38
N ASN A 496 -14.29 -0.26 -25.49
CA ASN A 496 -15.26 -1.27 -25.04
C ASN A 496 -14.64 -2.63 -24.63
N THR A 497 -13.49 -2.60 -23.96
CA THR A 497 -12.74 -3.80 -23.59
C THR A 497 -12.57 -3.85 -22.08
N THR A 498 -12.75 -5.04 -21.50
CA THR A 498 -12.52 -5.29 -20.07
C THR A 498 -11.03 -5.48 -19.82
N TYR A 499 -10.47 -4.70 -18.90
CA TYR A 499 -9.08 -4.83 -18.44
C TYR A 499 -9.04 -5.21 -16.97
N TYR A 500 -8.12 -6.09 -16.63
CA TYR A 500 -7.83 -6.59 -15.30
C TYR A 500 -6.51 -6.02 -14.79
N PHE A 501 -6.50 -5.57 -13.54
CA PHE A 501 -5.41 -4.88 -12.88
C PHE A 501 -5.05 -5.60 -11.58
N ARG A 502 -3.76 -5.81 -11.34
CA ARG A 502 -3.25 -6.27 -10.04
C ARG A 502 -1.96 -5.53 -9.73
N VAL A 503 -1.75 -5.21 -8.45
CA VAL A 503 -0.59 -4.44 -8.00
C VAL A 503 0.00 -5.08 -6.74
N ARG A 504 1.32 -5.05 -6.59
CA ARG A 504 2.02 -5.48 -5.38
C ARG A 504 3.12 -4.50 -5.01
N ALA A 505 3.44 -4.40 -3.73
CA ALA A 505 4.58 -3.61 -3.26
C ALA A 505 5.86 -4.46 -3.30
N ILE A 506 7.00 -3.81 -3.43
CA ILE A 506 8.33 -4.43 -3.40
C ILE A 506 9.16 -3.68 -2.36
N ASN A 507 9.71 -4.42 -1.39
CA ASN A 507 10.53 -3.83 -0.34
C ASN A 507 11.96 -3.50 -0.82
N LEU A 508 12.79 -2.90 0.05
CA LEU A 508 14.18 -2.53 -0.24
C LEU A 508 15.09 -3.74 -0.55
N ASP A 509 14.73 -4.94 -0.10
CA ASP A 509 15.41 -6.21 -0.44
C ASP A 509 14.94 -6.81 -1.76
N GLY A 510 14.00 -6.16 -2.46
CA GLY A 510 13.39 -6.70 -3.68
C GLY A 510 12.35 -7.80 -3.42
N VAL A 511 11.92 -8.00 -2.17
CA VAL A 511 10.91 -8.99 -1.80
C VAL A 511 9.51 -8.44 -2.11
N PRO A 512 8.75 -9.08 -3.02
CA PRO A 512 7.42 -8.62 -3.37
C PRO A 512 6.37 -9.09 -2.34
N THR A 513 5.35 -8.28 -2.12
CA THR A 513 4.11 -8.71 -1.44
C THR A 513 3.30 -9.66 -2.34
N ALA A 514 2.22 -10.22 -1.79
CA ALA A 514 1.17 -10.77 -2.64
C ALA A 514 0.58 -9.66 -3.53
N TYR A 515 0.05 -10.05 -4.69
CA TYR A 515 -0.76 -9.12 -5.47
C TYR A 515 -2.05 -8.80 -4.71
N LEU A 516 -2.39 -7.51 -4.70
CA LEU A 516 -3.74 -7.06 -4.38
C LEU A 516 -4.76 -7.82 -5.21
N VAL A 517 -5.96 -8.02 -4.64
CA VAL A 517 -7.09 -8.64 -5.34
C VAL A 517 -7.27 -8.02 -6.72
N THR A 518 -7.44 -8.88 -7.73
CA THR A 518 -7.59 -8.45 -9.12
C THR A 518 -8.81 -7.56 -9.26
N GLN A 519 -8.60 -6.35 -9.78
CA GLN A 519 -9.66 -5.40 -10.09
C GLN A 519 -9.92 -5.38 -11.60
N ALA A 520 -11.15 -5.05 -11.99
CA ALA A 520 -11.51 -4.95 -13.39
C ALA A 520 -12.31 -3.68 -13.66
N THR A 521 -12.14 -3.14 -14.87
CA THR A 521 -12.97 -2.06 -15.40
C THR A 521 -13.09 -2.19 -16.91
N VAL A 522 -14.02 -1.45 -17.50
CA VAL A 522 -14.32 -1.48 -18.93
C VAL A 522 -14.04 -0.11 -19.50
N THR A 523 -13.24 -0.02 -20.57
CA THR A 523 -13.06 1.23 -21.32
C THR A 523 -14.39 1.69 -21.91
N LEU A 524 -14.54 2.99 -22.15
CA LEU A 524 -15.73 3.49 -22.82
C LEU A 524 -15.81 2.94 -24.26
N ALA A 525 -17.04 2.78 -24.77
CA ALA A 525 -17.23 2.49 -26.19
C ALA A 525 -17.00 3.76 -27.01
N ALA A 526 -16.37 3.62 -28.16
CA ALA A 526 -16.27 4.73 -29.12
C ALA A 526 -17.64 5.00 -29.73
N ALA A 527 -17.95 6.27 -30.02
CA ALA A 527 -19.16 6.60 -30.75
C ALA A 527 -19.13 5.93 -32.14
N PRO A 528 -20.24 5.37 -32.64
CA PRO A 528 -20.29 4.81 -33.98
C PRO A 528 -19.99 5.87 -35.04
N GLU A 529 -19.25 5.48 -36.07
CA GLU A 529 -18.75 6.39 -37.12
C GLU A 529 -19.46 6.13 -38.45
N SER A 530 -19.37 7.08 -39.39
CA SER A 530 -19.94 6.97 -40.74
C SER A 530 -21.40 6.48 -40.79
N PRO A 531 -22.32 7.08 -40.00
CA PRO A 531 -23.74 6.75 -40.10
C PRO A 531 -24.25 7.08 -41.51
N ALA A 532 -25.07 6.21 -42.06
CA ALA A 532 -25.67 6.38 -43.39
C ALA A 532 -27.05 5.71 -43.45
N ALA A 533 -27.98 6.35 -44.16
CA ALA A 533 -29.20 5.67 -44.57
C ALA A 533 -28.87 4.67 -45.69
N GLY A 534 -29.23 3.41 -45.48
CA GLY A 534 -29.19 2.35 -46.48
C GLY A 534 -30.43 2.39 -47.39
N PRO A 535 -30.80 1.26 -48.02
CA PRO A 535 -32.01 1.18 -48.83
C PRO A 535 -33.27 1.62 -48.07
N VAL A 536 -34.00 2.57 -48.65
CA VAL A 536 -35.27 3.08 -48.14
C VAL A 536 -36.41 2.57 -49.01
N HIS A 537 -37.41 1.97 -48.38
CA HIS A 537 -38.65 1.48 -48.99
C HIS A 537 -39.82 2.38 -48.56
N VAL A 538 -41.01 2.11 -49.11
CA VAL A 538 -42.22 2.91 -48.85
C VAL A 538 -42.56 3.04 -47.35
N THR A 539 -42.37 1.98 -46.56
CA THR A 539 -42.71 1.94 -45.11
C THR A 539 -41.58 1.37 -44.25
N SER A 540 -40.37 1.26 -44.78
CA SER A 540 -39.21 0.77 -44.02
C SER A 540 -37.91 1.38 -44.53
N GLY A 541 -36.89 1.39 -43.70
CA GLY A 541 -35.57 1.89 -44.07
C GLY A 541 -34.49 1.19 -43.28
N VAL A 542 -33.36 0.94 -43.95
CA VAL A 542 -32.15 0.43 -43.28
C VAL A 542 -31.29 1.62 -42.86
N PHE A 543 -30.77 1.57 -41.64
CA PHE A 543 -29.76 2.48 -41.13
C PHE A 543 -28.48 1.69 -40.87
N THR A 544 -27.34 2.18 -41.36
CA THR A 544 -26.04 1.53 -41.25
C THR A 544 -25.02 2.48 -40.64
N TRP A 545 -24.02 1.93 -39.96
CA TRP A 545 -22.89 2.66 -39.40
C TRP A 545 -21.64 1.80 -39.45
N SER A 546 -20.50 2.34 -39.03
CA SER A 546 -19.28 1.58 -38.78
C SER A 546 -19.03 1.47 -37.27
N ALA A 547 -18.43 0.36 -36.86
CA ALA A 547 -18.11 0.10 -35.46
C ALA A 547 -17.00 1.01 -34.91
N GLY A 548 -16.21 1.65 -35.77
CA GLY A 548 -15.00 2.39 -35.39
C GLY A 548 -13.99 1.45 -34.72
N THR A 549 -13.47 1.85 -33.56
CA THR A 549 -12.51 1.06 -32.75
C THR A 549 -13.17 0.08 -31.79
N ASN A 550 -14.50 -0.07 -31.84
CA ASN A 550 -15.22 -1.01 -30.98
C ASN A 550 -15.07 -2.46 -31.47
N PRO A 551 -14.98 -3.45 -30.55
CA PRO A 551 -14.93 -4.85 -30.89
C PRO A 551 -16.28 -5.36 -31.45
N PRO A 552 -16.30 -6.48 -32.19
CA PRO A 552 -17.50 -6.99 -32.88
C PRO A 552 -18.69 -7.35 -31.97
N ASP A 553 -18.46 -7.55 -30.68
CA ASP A 553 -19.49 -7.86 -29.68
C ASP A 553 -20.11 -6.61 -29.03
N THR A 554 -19.89 -5.44 -29.60
CA THR A 554 -20.42 -4.17 -29.08
C THR A 554 -21.90 -4.04 -29.37
N PHE A 555 -22.67 -3.71 -28.33
CA PHE A 555 -24.09 -3.39 -28.49
C PHE A 555 -24.26 -1.97 -28.99
N TYR A 556 -25.22 -1.79 -29.90
CA TYR A 556 -25.62 -0.50 -30.45
C TYR A 556 -27.11 -0.26 -30.17
N THR A 557 -27.44 0.98 -29.83
CA THR A 557 -28.82 1.47 -29.77
C THR A 557 -29.02 2.46 -30.91
N ALA A 558 -29.68 2.02 -31.98
CA ALA A 558 -30.05 2.84 -33.12
C ALA A 558 -31.45 3.42 -32.92
N GLN A 559 -31.64 4.68 -33.29
CA GLN A 559 -32.87 5.42 -33.03
C GLN A 559 -33.31 6.15 -34.28
N VAL A 560 -34.63 6.24 -34.48
CA VAL A 560 -35.25 6.99 -35.58
C VAL A 560 -36.33 7.93 -35.02
N SER A 561 -36.41 9.13 -35.58
CA SER A 561 -37.37 10.16 -35.19
C SER A 561 -37.85 10.97 -36.39
N SER A 562 -39.14 11.32 -36.44
CA SER A 562 -39.71 12.22 -37.46
C SER A 562 -39.58 13.71 -37.13
N ASP A 563 -39.15 14.07 -35.92
CA ASP A 563 -39.15 15.45 -35.40
C ASP A 563 -37.81 15.85 -34.77
N ASN A 564 -36.71 15.32 -35.32
CA ASN A 564 -35.34 15.58 -34.88
C ASN A 564 -35.11 15.23 -33.39
N PHE A 565 -35.63 14.09 -32.98
CA PHE A 565 -35.55 13.55 -31.62
C PHE A 565 -36.20 14.41 -30.53
N PHE A 566 -37.18 15.25 -30.90
CA PHE A 566 -38.10 15.82 -29.92
C PHE A 566 -39.01 14.72 -29.35
N SER A 567 -39.41 13.76 -30.19
CA SER A 567 -40.01 12.49 -29.82
C SER A 567 -39.30 11.33 -30.54
N MET A 568 -39.35 10.14 -29.92
CA MET A 568 -38.83 8.92 -30.53
C MET A 568 -39.90 8.30 -31.42
N THR A 569 -39.58 8.04 -32.69
CA THR A 569 -40.46 7.21 -33.54
C THR A 569 -40.26 5.74 -33.25
N ASP A 570 -39.01 5.26 -33.25
CA ASP A 570 -38.68 3.85 -32.97
C ASP A 570 -37.20 3.70 -32.55
N SER A 571 -36.85 2.55 -31.98
CA SER A 571 -35.51 2.22 -31.48
C SER A 571 -35.18 0.75 -31.68
N SER A 572 -33.93 0.46 -32.04
CA SER A 572 -33.41 -0.90 -32.21
C SER A 572 -32.15 -1.11 -31.37
N SER A 573 -32.07 -2.26 -30.70
CA SER A 573 -30.85 -2.73 -30.02
C SER A 573 -30.27 -3.92 -30.79
N THR A 574 -29.00 -3.83 -31.17
CA THR A 574 -28.38 -4.80 -32.08
C THR A 574 -26.87 -4.92 -31.85
N LEU A 575 -26.30 -6.08 -32.17
CA LEU A 575 -24.84 -6.29 -32.27
C LEU A 575 -24.32 -6.05 -33.69
N ALA A 576 -25.22 -5.97 -34.68
CA ALA A 576 -24.86 -5.66 -36.05
C ALA A 576 -24.60 -4.16 -36.19
N THR A 577 -23.82 -3.77 -37.20
CA THR A 577 -23.60 -2.36 -37.56
C THR A 577 -24.72 -1.82 -38.47
N SER A 578 -25.94 -2.31 -38.28
CA SER A 578 -27.13 -1.94 -39.02
C SER A 578 -28.41 -2.22 -38.24
N ALA A 579 -29.43 -1.39 -38.45
CA ALA A 579 -30.80 -1.61 -37.97
C ALA A 579 -31.81 -1.33 -39.09
N THR A 580 -32.90 -2.09 -39.12
CA THR A 580 -34.02 -1.83 -40.04
C THR A 580 -35.22 -1.34 -39.24
N PHE A 581 -35.76 -0.19 -39.64
CA PHE A 581 -36.97 0.38 -39.06
C PHE A 581 -38.16 0.12 -39.98
N PHE A 582 -39.29 -0.26 -39.41
CA PHE A 582 -40.52 -0.63 -40.12
C PHE A 582 -41.66 0.33 -39.78
N ALA A 583 -42.79 0.21 -40.48
CA ALA A 583 -43.99 1.04 -40.27
C ALA A 583 -43.74 2.56 -40.36
N LEU A 584 -42.75 2.98 -41.17
CA LEU A 584 -42.46 4.39 -41.42
C LEU A 584 -43.56 5.02 -42.29
N THR A 585 -43.88 6.29 -42.02
CA THR A 585 -44.87 7.04 -42.80
C THR A 585 -44.26 7.47 -44.14
N PRO A 586 -44.87 7.10 -45.28
CA PRO A 586 -44.40 7.52 -46.59
C PRO A 586 -44.34 9.05 -46.73
N GLY A 587 -43.32 9.56 -47.43
CA GLY A 587 -43.07 10.98 -47.66
C GLY A 587 -42.52 11.76 -46.46
N THR A 588 -42.31 11.11 -45.31
CA THR A 588 -41.88 11.77 -44.06
C THR A 588 -40.35 11.77 -43.94
N GLN A 589 -39.75 12.92 -43.58
CA GLN A 589 -38.33 13.00 -43.26
C GLN A 589 -38.08 12.42 -41.87
N TYR A 590 -37.13 11.49 -41.80
CA TYR A 590 -36.68 10.88 -40.55
C TYR A 590 -35.23 11.23 -40.27
N PHE A 591 -34.93 11.42 -38.99
CA PHE A 591 -33.60 11.64 -38.44
C PHE A 591 -33.15 10.36 -37.73
N LEU A 592 -31.89 9.98 -37.94
CA LEU A 592 -31.29 8.73 -37.52
C LEU A 592 -30.03 9.04 -36.71
N ARG A 593 -29.88 8.35 -35.57
CA ARG A 593 -28.65 8.39 -34.76
C ARG A 593 -28.43 7.03 -34.10
N VAL A 594 -27.18 6.71 -33.80
CA VAL A 594 -26.82 5.48 -33.09
C VAL A 594 -25.77 5.77 -32.04
N GLN A 595 -25.85 5.11 -30.89
CA GLN A 595 -24.79 5.11 -29.90
C GLN A 595 -24.35 3.67 -29.63
N ALA A 596 -23.08 3.48 -29.26
CA ALA A 596 -22.59 2.22 -28.75
C ALA A 596 -22.85 2.15 -27.24
N VAL A 597 -23.02 0.95 -26.70
CA VAL A 597 -23.12 0.70 -25.26
C VAL A 597 -21.96 -0.20 -24.87
N ASN A 598 -21.12 0.26 -23.95
CA ASN A 598 -19.98 -0.54 -23.53
C ASN A 598 -20.41 -1.75 -22.69
N ARG A 599 -19.50 -2.70 -22.43
CA ARG A 599 -19.77 -3.91 -21.63
C ARG A 599 -20.16 -3.60 -20.18
N GLY A 600 -19.88 -2.38 -19.70
CA GLY A 600 -20.34 -1.86 -18.41
C GLY A 600 -21.73 -1.21 -18.46
N GLY A 601 -22.44 -1.24 -19.59
CA GLY A 601 -23.76 -0.64 -19.76
C GLY A 601 -23.74 0.89 -19.95
N THR A 602 -22.58 1.51 -20.09
CA THR A 602 -22.44 2.95 -20.30
C THR A 602 -22.54 3.28 -21.79
N PRO A 603 -23.50 4.13 -22.21
CA PRO A 603 -23.61 4.55 -23.59
C PRO A 603 -22.49 5.53 -23.98
N SER A 604 -22.02 5.45 -25.22
CA SER A 604 -21.19 6.47 -25.85
C SER A 604 -22.01 7.73 -26.16
N ALA A 605 -21.36 8.77 -26.66
CA ALA A 605 -22.07 9.79 -27.42
C ALA A 605 -22.78 9.16 -28.64
N PHE A 606 -23.88 9.77 -29.08
CA PHE A 606 -24.49 9.43 -30.36
C PHE A 606 -23.57 9.80 -31.53
N SER A 607 -23.69 9.05 -32.62
CA SER A 607 -23.12 9.39 -33.92
C SER A 607 -23.61 10.76 -34.39
N THR A 608 -22.96 11.30 -35.43
CA THR A 608 -23.52 12.43 -36.17
C THR A 608 -24.93 12.09 -36.66
N LEU A 609 -25.80 13.10 -36.65
CA LEU A 609 -27.17 12.97 -37.10
C LEU A 609 -27.21 12.83 -38.63
N VAL A 610 -27.99 11.87 -39.12
CA VAL A 610 -28.27 11.73 -40.57
C VAL A 610 -29.78 11.79 -40.78
N SER A 611 -30.22 12.36 -41.89
CA SER A 611 -31.63 12.35 -42.27
C SER A 611 -31.87 11.65 -43.59
N ALA A 612 -33.02 10.98 -43.69
CA ALA A 612 -33.51 10.34 -44.90
C ALA A 612 -35.03 10.44 -44.93
N THR A 613 -35.60 10.67 -46.11
CA THR A 613 -37.05 10.72 -46.29
C THR A 613 -37.56 9.33 -46.61
N ALA A 614 -38.36 8.74 -45.72
CA ALA A 614 -39.04 7.47 -45.99
C ALA A 614 -39.93 7.66 -47.21
N GLY A 615 -39.66 6.91 -48.28
CA GLY A 615 -40.53 6.87 -49.46
C GLY A 615 -40.89 8.22 -50.10
N ASN A 616 -40.00 9.23 -50.16
CA ASN A 616 -40.15 10.28 -51.17
C ASN A 616 -39.37 9.92 -52.43
N LEU A 617 -39.86 8.91 -53.14
CA LEU A 617 -39.38 8.58 -54.47
C LEU A 617 -40.19 9.42 -55.45
N SER A 618 -39.65 10.58 -55.85
CA SER A 618 -40.14 11.40 -56.97
C SER A 618 -40.23 10.64 -58.31
N ASN A 619 -39.84 9.36 -58.31
CA ASN A 619 -39.92 8.47 -59.45
C ASN A 619 -41.26 7.70 -59.44
N THR A 620 -42.22 8.24 -60.20
CA THR A 620 -43.49 7.59 -60.51
C THR A 620 -43.40 6.57 -61.64
N ALA A 621 -42.19 6.23 -62.12
CA ALA A 621 -42.03 5.27 -63.21
C ALA A 621 -42.52 3.89 -62.78
N ALA A 622 -43.61 3.45 -63.41
CA ALA A 622 -44.14 2.11 -63.24
C ALA A 622 -43.08 1.07 -63.68
N PRO A 623 -42.95 -0.08 -62.97
CA PRO A 623 -42.15 -1.20 -63.45
C PRO A 623 -42.56 -1.65 -64.86
N ALA A 624 -41.65 -2.32 -65.56
CA ALA A 624 -42.03 -3.05 -66.76
C ALA A 624 -43.09 -4.11 -66.43
N ALA A 625 -43.99 -4.39 -67.39
CA ALA A 625 -44.94 -5.49 -67.23
C ALA A 625 -44.19 -6.82 -67.15
N PRO A 626 -44.53 -7.72 -66.21
CA PRO A 626 -44.00 -9.08 -66.21
C PRO A 626 -44.37 -9.84 -67.49
N ALA A 627 -43.65 -10.93 -67.78
CA ALA A 627 -44.04 -11.86 -68.83
C ALA A 627 -45.36 -12.58 -68.47
N ALA A 628 -46.05 -13.11 -69.48
CA ALA A 628 -47.25 -13.91 -69.26
C ALA A 628 -46.92 -15.12 -68.36
N PRO A 629 -47.69 -15.38 -67.29
CA PRO A 629 -47.48 -16.56 -66.47
C PRO A 629 -47.56 -17.84 -67.29
N VAL A 630 -46.72 -18.81 -66.97
CA VAL A 630 -46.65 -20.13 -67.59
C VAL A 630 -46.94 -21.17 -66.53
N ALA A 631 -47.93 -22.03 -66.79
CA ALA A 631 -48.21 -23.18 -65.94
C ALA A 631 -47.08 -24.21 -66.08
N ASP A 632 -46.72 -24.86 -64.97
CA ASP A 632 -45.74 -25.96 -64.90
C ASP A 632 -46.12 -27.19 -65.73
N ARG A 633 -47.37 -27.25 -66.19
CA ARG A 633 -47.95 -28.34 -66.93
C ARG A 633 -48.87 -27.81 -68.03
N ALA A 634 -48.96 -28.55 -69.14
CA ALA A 634 -49.87 -28.21 -70.24
C ALA A 634 -51.34 -28.56 -69.93
N PHE A 635 -51.58 -29.37 -68.90
CA PHE A 635 -52.88 -29.88 -68.51
C PHE A 635 -52.87 -30.27 -67.02
N SER A 636 -53.98 -30.04 -66.31
CA SER A 636 -54.11 -30.40 -64.90
C SER A 636 -55.12 -31.53 -64.70
N TYR A 637 -54.66 -32.65 -64.13
CA TYR A 637 -55.50 -33.80 -63.78
C TYR A 637 -55.99 -33.79 -62.32
N ASP A 638 -55.46 -32.88 -61.50
CA ASP A 638 -55.63 -32.80 -60.05
C ASP A 638 -56.20 -31.45 -59.59
N GLY A 639 -56.52 -30.56 -60.52
CA GLY A 639 -57.04 -29.22 -60.24
C GLY A 639 -56.00 -28.25 -59.67
N LYS A 640 -54.72 -28.57 -59.85
CA LYS A 640 -53.57 -27.77 -59.40
C LYS A 640 -52.60 -27.47 -60.53
N ALA A 641 -51.94 -26.32 -60.44
CA ALA A 641 -50.76 -25.97 -61.24
C ALA A 641 -49.95 -24.87 -60.57
N ASN A 642 -48.66 -24.83 -60.88
CA ASN A 642 -47.80 -23.73 -60.48
C ASN A 642 -47.62 -22.77 -61.66
N PHE A 643 -48.03 -21.52 -61.49
CA PHE A 643 -47.80 -20.46 -62.46
C PHE A 643 -46.49 -19.75 -62.14
N THR A 644 -45.61 -19.65 -63.13
CA THR A 644 -44.31 -18.97 -63.02
C THR A 644 -44.19 -17.89 -64.08
N TRP A 645 -43.47 -16.81 -63.80
CA TRP A 645 -43.20 -15.74 -64.77
C TRP A 645 -41.78 -15.23 -64.61
N THR A 646 -41.26 -14.57 -65.64
CA THR A 646 -39.99 -13.85 -65.54
C THR A 646 -40.19 -12.57 -64.74
N ASP A 647 -39.24 -12.28 -63.83
CA ASP A 647 -39.27 -11.06 -63.01
C ASP A 647 -39.35 -9.79 -63.87
N ALA A 648 -40.09 -8.79 -63.37
CA ALA A 648 -40.12 -7.47 -63.96
C ALA A 648 -38.86 -6.67 -63.58
N THR A 649 -38.49 -5.71 -64.42
CA THR A 649 -37.42 -4.75 -64.12
C THR A 649 -37.99 -3.41 -63.70
N SER A 650 -37.40 -2.80 -62.66
CA SER A 650 -37.70 -1.43 -62.24
C SER A 650 -36.41 -0.71 -61.83
N PRO A 651 -36.25 0.59 -62.16
CA PRO A 651 -35.10 1.39 -61.70
C PRO A 651 -34.97 1.48 -60.18
N VAL A 652 -36.06 1.20 -59.44
CA VAL A 652 -36.11 1.26 -57.97
C VAL A 652 -36.33 -0.13 -57.33
N GLY A 653 -36.25 -1.21 -58.13
CA GLY A 653 -36.49 -2.58 -57.67
C GLY A 653 -37.98 -2.94 -57.53
N ILE A 654 -38.25 -4.25 -57.42
CA ILE A 654 -39.59 -4.83 -57.26
C ILE A 654 -39.84 -5.18 -55.80
N LEU A 655 -40.98 -4.74 -55.27
CA LEU A 655 -41.44 -5.02 -53.91
C LEU A 655 -42.17 -6.36 -53.85
N ASP A 656 -43.17 -6.55 -54.71
CA ASP A 656 -43.94 -7.79 -54.85
C ASP A 656 -44.70 -7.82 -56.19
N TYR A 657 -45.47 -8.88 -56.41
CA TYR A 657 -46.33 -9.06 -57.59
C TYR A 657 -47.78 -9.18 -57.18
N ASN A 658 -48.70 -8.56 -57.92
CA ASN A 658 -50.14 -8.74 -57.77
C ASN A 658 -50.64 -9.70 -58.86
N LEU A 659 -51.06 -10.89 -58.46
CA LEU A 659 -51.47 -12.00 -59.33
C LEU A 659 -52.98 -12.22 -59.25
N ILE A 660 -53.59 -12.48 -60.41
CA ILE A 660 -54.96 -12.96 -60.54
C ILE A 660 -54.99 -14.29 -61.32
N VAL A 661 -55.87 -15.20 -60.91
CA VAL A 661 -56.13 -16.48 -61.59
C VAL A 661 -57.64 -16.70 -61.69
N GLY A 662 -58.12 -17.16 -62.84
CA GLY A 662 -59.56 -17.33 -63.06
C GLY A 662 -59.95 -18.21 -64.25
N SER A 663 -61.22 -18.55 -64.35
CA SER A 663 -61.78 -19.47 -65.37
C SER A 663 -62.09 -18.80 -66.72
N LEU A 664 -61.91 -17.49 -66.82
CA LEU A 664 -61.94 -16.72 -68.06
C LEU A 664 -60.66 -15.88 -68.19
N PRO A 665 -60.24 -15.51 -69.41
CA PRO A 665 -59.12 -14.61 -69.60
C PRO A 665 -59.30 -13.30 -68.81
N GLY A 666 -58.40 -13.02 -67.87
CA GLY A 666 -58.43 -11.82 -67.03
C GLY A 666 -59.40 -11.87 -65.83
N SER A 667 -60.09 -12.98 -65.57
CA SER A 667 -60.89 -13.13 -64.34
C SER A 667 -60.05 -13.52 -63.13
N SER A 668 -60.59 -13.30 -61.94
CA SER A 668 -59.92 -13.54 -60.66
C SER A 668 -60.74 -14.42 -59.72
N ASP A 669 -61.62 -15.26 -60.27
CA ASP A 669 -62.55 -16.13 -59.53
C ASP A 669 -61.86 -17.30 -58.80
N LEU A 670 -60.58 -17.58 -59.08
CA LEU A 670 -59.79 -18.57 -58.34
C LEU A 670 -58.83 -17.92 -57.32
N PHE A 671 -58.14 -16.86 -57.71
CA PHE A 671 -57.17 -16.17 -56.86
C PHE A 671 -57.03 -14.69 -57.23
N ALA A 672 -56.87 -13.83 -56.22
CA ALA A 672 -56.47 -12.43 -56.36
C ALA A 672 -55.65 -12.02 -55.13
N GLY A 673 -54.37 -11.67 -55.29
CA GLY A 673 -53.54 -11.29 -54.16
C GLY A 673 -52.11 -10.91 -54.52
N ASN A 674 -51.37 -10.42 -53.53
CA ASN A 674 -49.95 -10.12 -53.67
C ASN A 674 -49.10 -11.35 -53.32
N VAL A 675 -48.04 -11.58 -54.08
CA VAL A 675 -47.08 -12.67 -53.92
C VAL A 675 -45.66 -12.10 -54.03
N ALA A 676 -44.78 -12.51 -53.11
CA ALA A 676 -43.45 -11.92 -52.98
C ALA A 676 -42.42 -12.41 -54.01
N VAL A 677 -42.73 -13.50 -54.72
CA VAL A 677 -41.83 -14.16 -55.67
C VAL A 677 -42.55 -14.41 -56.99
N ALA A 678 -41.79 -14.61 -58.07
CA ALA A 678 -42.32 -14.80 -59.42
C ALA A 678 -42.93 -16.20 -59.69
N SER A 679 -43.66 -16.74 -58.70
CA SER A 679 -44.30 -18.05 -58.75
C SER A 679 -45.50 -18.10 -57.82
N HIS A 680 -46.55 -18.83 -58.21
CA HIS A 680 -47.69 -19.12 -57.35
C HIS A 680 -48.35 -20.45 -57.69
N SER A 681 -48.57 -21.29 -56.67
CA SER A 681 -49.28 -22.56 -56.80
C SER A 681 -50.78 -22.36 -56.59
N ALA A 682 -51.55 -22.46 -57.68
CA ALA A 682 -53.00 -22.37 -57.64
C ALA A 682 -53.62 -23.77 -57.52
N ALA A 683 -54.70 -23.88 -56.72
CA ALA A 683 -55.44 -25.10 -56.48
C ALA A 683 -56.95 -24.82 -56.50
N GLY A 684 -57.79 -25.87 -56.58
CA GLY A 684 -59.25 -25.72 -56.57
C GLY A 684 -59.87 -25.50 -57.95
N MET A 685 -59.12 -25.79 -59.01
CA MET A 685 -59.62 -25.70 -60.38
C MET A 685 -60.61 -26.83 -60.67
N LEU A 686 -61.70 -26.51 -61.38
CA LEU A 686 -62.77 -27.46 -61.69
C LEU A 686 -62.58 -28.13 -63.05
N THR A 687 -62.97 -29.41 -63.13
CA THR A 687 -62.96 -30.19 -64.38
C THR A 687 -63.83 -29.53 -65.46
N GLY A 688 -63.40 -29.63 -66.72
CA GLY A 688 -64.12 -29.09 -67.87
C GLY A 688 -63.98 -27.58 -68.08
N ARG A 689 -63.05 -26.93 -67.37
CA ARG A 689 -62.72 -25.50 -67.52
C ARG A 689 -61.26 -25.33 -67.92
N SER A 690 -60.95 -24.15 -68.46
CA SER A 690 -59.57 -23.68 -68.60
C SER A 690 -59.33 -22.52 -67.62
N TYR A 691 -58.18 -22.51 -66.97
CA TYR A 691 -57.79 -21.44 -66.05
C TYR A 691 -56.65 -20.60 -66.63
N TYR A 692 -56.73 -19.30 -66.39
CA TYR A 692 -55.83 -18.29 -66.92
C TYR A 692 -55.24 -17.49 -65.76
N ALA A 693 -53.97 -17.11 -65.88
CA ALA A 693 -53.27 -16.29 -64.89
C ALA A 693 -52.75 -15.00 -65.53
N GLN A 694 -52.75 -13.92 -64.76
CA GLN A 694 -52.22 -12.62 -65.16
C GLN A 694 -51.58 -11.92 -63.96
N VAL A 695 -50.44 -11.27 -64.15
CA VAL A 695 -49.66 -10.70 -63.04
C VAL A 695 -49.12 -9.32 -63.37
N ARG A 696 -49.04 -8.43 -62.38
CA ARG A 696 -48.35 -7.13 -62.48
C ARG A 696 -47.35 -6.96 -61.34
N ALA A 697 -46.27 -6.24 -61.59
CA ALA A 697 -45.27 -5.97 -60.57
C ALA A 697 -45.60 -4.69 -59.79
N ARG A 698 -45.21 -4.63 -58.53
CA ARG A 698 -45.20 -3.41 -57.72
C ARG A 698 -43.77 -3.04 -57.39
N SER A 699 -43.37 -1.81 -57.66
CA SER A 699 -42.03 -1.30 -57.32
C SER A 699 -41.85 -1.09 -55.81
N ASN A 700 -40.61 -0.93 -55.35
CA ASN A 700 -40.32 -0.44 -53.98
C ASN A 700 -40.88 0.97 -53.69
N ALA A 701 -41.25 1.71 -54.74
CA ALA A 701 -41.99 2.97 -54.66
C ALA A 701 -43.51 2.79 -54.54
N GLY A 702 -44.02 1.55 -54.52
CA GLY A 702 -45.45 1.25 -54.42
C GLY A 702 -46.23 1.41 -55.73
N VAL A 703 -45.58 1.81 -56.84
CA VAL A 703 -46.21 1.97 -58.15
C VAL A 703 -46.38 0.60 -58.82
N TYR A 704 -47.58 0.30 -59.29
CA TYR A 704 -47.91 -0.92 -60.05
C TYR A 704 -47.58 -0.76 -61.54
N SER A 705 -47.07 -1.83 -62.17
CA SER A 705 -47.03 -1.95 -63.63
C SER A 705 -48.44 -2.17 -64.21
N VAL A 706 -48.54 -2.10 -65.54
CA VAL A 706 -49.65 -2.77 -66.24
C VAL A 706 -49.55 -4.29 -66.03
N PHE A 707 -50.68 -4.99 -66.13
CA PHE A 707 -50.70 -6.44 -66.12
C PHE A 707 -49.94 -7.03 -67.31
N SER A 708 -49.33 -8.19 -67.10
CA SER A 708 -48.78 -9.07 -68.13
C SER A 708 -49.86 -9.41 -69.17
N PRO A 709 -49.50 -9.94 -70.35
CA PRO A 709 -50.46 -10.70 -71.15
C PRO A 709 -51.05 -11.86 -70.33
N VAL A 710 -52.27 -12.25 -70.67
CA VAL A 710 -52.94 -13.41 -70.05
C VAL A 710 -52.16 -14.69 -70.44
N SER A 711 -51.98 -15.60 -69.49
CA SER A 711 -51.36 -16.91 -69.75
C SER A 711 -52.09 -17.69 -70.84
N ALA A 712 -51.43 -18.71 -71.39
CA ALA A 712 -52.17 -19.78 -72.07
C ALA A 712 -53.20 -20.38 -71.10
N GLY A 713 -54.39 -20.70 -71.61
CA GLY A 713 -55.42 -21.35 -70.82
C GLY A 713 -54.99 -22.76 -70.44
N LEU A 714 -54.91 -23.04 -69.15
CA LEU A 714 -54.62 -24.37 -68.62
C LEU A 714 -55.92 -25.18 -68.57
N PRO A 715 -56.14 -26.15 -69.47
CA PRO A 715 -57.27 -27.05 -69.37
C PRO A 715 -57.15 -27.95 -68.14
N VAL A 716 -58.30 -28.17 -67.49
CA VAL A 716 -58.40 -28.99 -66.29
C VAL A 716 -59.41 -30.10 -66.52
N PHE A 717 -58.98 -31.34 -66.29
CA PHE A 717 -59.91 -32.46 -66.20
C PHE A 717 -59.51 -33.40 -65.08
N ILE A 718 -60.41 -33.55 -64.13
CA ILE A 718 -60.22 -34.40 -62.96
C ILE A 718 -61.17 -35.58 -63.12
N PRO A 719 -60.66 -36.82 -63.32
CA PRO A 719 -61.50 -37.99 -63.58
C PRO A 719 -62.58 -38.24 -62.51
N ASP A 720 -62.25 -37.92 -61.25
CA ASP A 720 -63.04 -38.30 -60.08
C ASP A 720 -64.09 -37.24 -59.65
N LEU A 721 -64.23 -36.12 -60.38
CA LEU A 721 -65.06 -34.97 -59.98
C LEU A 721 -66.22 -34.65 -60.94
N ASN A 722 -67.38 -34.29 -60.36
CA ASN A 722 -68.60 -33.79 -61.01
C ASN A 722 -68.51 -32.24 -61.12
N PRO A 723 -68.91 -31.55 -62.21
CA PRO A 723 -69.98 -31.90 -63.13
C PRO A 723 -69.60 -32.82 -64.30
N ALA A 724 -70.57 -33.62 -64.76
CA ALA A 724 -70.49 -34.41 -65.98
C ALA A 724 -70.11 -33.54 -67.21
N ILE A 725 -69.22 -34.04 -68.08
CA ILE A 725 -68.94 -33.44 -69.38
C ILE A 725 -70.24 -33.42 -70.21
N THR A 726 -70.86 -32.24 -70.32
CA THR A 726 -72.14 -32.05 -71.00
C THR A 726 -72.00 -32.04 -72.52
N LYS A 727 -70.83 -31.64 -73.04
CA LYS A 727 -70.48 -31.66 -74.46
C LYS A 727 -69.09 -32.29 -74.64
N PRO A 728 -68.94 -33.29 -75.53
CA PRO A 728 -67.64 -33.88 -75.76
C PRO A 728 -66.70 -32.89 -76.43
N TYR A 729 -65.42 -32.97 -76.08
CA TYR A 729 -64.38 -32.07 -76.57
C TYR A 729 -63.14 -32.87 -76.99
N SER A 730 -62.25 -32.22 -77.74
CA SER A 730 -60.90 -32.72 -78.02
C SER A 730 -59.87 -31.70 -77.59
N TRP A 731 -58.74 -32.17 -77.06
CA TRP A 731 -57.60 -31.34 -76.70
C TRP A 731 -56.26 -32.07 -76.95
N PRO A 732 -55.28 -31.46 -77.62
CA PRO A 732 -55.40 -30.17 -78.30
C PRO A 732 -56.40 -30.23 -79.47
N ASN A 733 -56.93 -29.08 -79.88
CA ASN A 733 -57.74 -28.95 -81.09
C ASN A 733 -57.67 -27.50 -81.62
N PRO A 734 -56.95 -27.22 -82.73
CA PRO A 734 -56.23 -28.19 -83.56
C PRO A 734 -55.09 -28.90 -82.82
N PHE A 735 -54.79 -30.16 -83.12
CA PHE A 735 -53.61 -30.86 -82.58
C PHE A 735 -52.58 -31.20 -83.64
N ASP A 736 -51.31 -31.14 -83.25
CA ASP A 736 -50.19 -31.66 -84.02
C ASP A 736 -49.84 -33.07 -83.53
N PRO A 737 -50.03 -34.12 -84.35
CA PRO A 737 -49.66 -35.49 -84.04
C PRO A 737 -48.17 -35.72 -83.72
N ARG A 738 -47.29 -34.74 -83.94
CA ARG A 738 -45.87 -34.79 -83.52
C ARG A 738 -45.68 -34.34 -82.07
N ALA A 739 -46.56 -33.47 -81.58
CA ALA A 739 -46.53 -32.95 -80.22
C ALA A 739 -47.29 -33.85 -79.22
N GLY A 740 -48.14 -34.74 -79.71
CA GLY A 740 -48.85 -35.73 -78.88
C GLY A 740 -50.22 -36.11 -79.45
N ALA A 741 -50.89 -37.03 -78.77
CA ALA A 741 -52.25 -37.44 -79.14
C ALA A 741 -53.30 -36.40 -78.70
N SER A 742 -54.37 -36.26 -79.48
CA SER A 742 -55.56 -35.52 -79.06
C SER A 742 -56.37 -36.37 -78.07
N GLN A 743 -56.63 -35.81 -76.90
CA GLN A 743 -57.46 -36.37 -75.84
C GLN A 743 -58.91 -35.98 -76.08
N ILE A 744 -59.80 -36.96 -76.21
CA ILE A 744 -61.22 -36.78 -76.50
C ILE A 744 -62.01 -37.09 -75.24
N GLY A 745 -62.53 -36.05 -74.59
CA GLY A 745 -63.29 -36.14 -73.34
C GLY A 745 -64.78 -36.30 -73.58
N PHE A 746 -65.43 -37.18 -72.81
CA PHE A 746 -66.88 -37.41 -72.83
C PHE A 746 -67.37 -37.97 -71.49
N TYR A 747 -68.68 -37.89 -71.23
CA TYR A 747 -69.29 -38.46 -70.03
C TYR A 747 -70.00 -39.79 -70.32
N LEU A 748 -69.90 -40.76 -69.42
CA LEU A 748 -70.71 -41.98 -69.40
C LEU A 748 -71.66 -41.99 -68.22
N GLU A 749 -72.95 -42.22 -68.51
CA GLU A 749 -74.00 -42.32 -67.49
C GLU A 749 -73.86 -43.59 -66.63
N GLU A 750 -73.29 -44.64 -67.22
CA GLU A 750 -73.08 -45.99 -66.68
C GLU A 750 -71.83 -46.62 -67.33
N THR A 751 -71.32 -47.72 -66.79
CA THR A 751 -70.24 -48.48 -67.44
C THR A 751 -70.67 -48.92 -68.84
N ALA A 752 -69.84 -48.64 -69.85
CA ALA A 752 -70.19 -48.88 -71.25
C ALA A 752 -68.97 -49.19 -72.11
N ASP A 753 -69.20 -49.96 -73.18
CA ASP A 753 -68.25 -50.09 -74.27
C ASP A 753 -68.36 -48.87 -75.19
N VAL A 754 -67.24 -48.22 -75.44
CA VAL A 754 -67.17 -47.03 -76.27
C VAL A 754 -66.39 -47.34 -77.55
N VAL A 755 -67.02 -47.05 -78.68
CA VAL A 755 -66.40 -47.09 -80.00
C VAL A 755 -66.13 -45.66 -80.44
N LEU A 756 -64.87 -45.27 -80.46
CA LEU A 756 -64.42 -44.04 -81.09
C LEU A 756 -64.17 -44.30 -82.56
N LYS A 757 -64.87 -43.58 -83.44
CA LYS A 757 -64.68 -43.62 -84.88
C LYS A 757 -64.26 -42.25 -85.39
N ILE A 758 -63.16 -42.19 -86.12
CA ILE A 758 -62.67 -40.97 -86.75
C ILE A 758 -62.97 -41.04 -88.24
N TYR A 759 -63.55 -39.98 -88.79
CA TYR A 759 -63.89 -39.85 -90.20
C TYR A 759 -63.23 -38.62 -90.83
N THR A 760 -62.93 -38.70 -92.13
CA THR A 760 -62.68 -37.51 -92.94
C THR A 760 -63.97 -36.70 -93.09
N LEU A 761 -63.90 -35.43 -93.51
CA LEU A 761 -65.09 -34.62 -93.79
C LEU A 761 -65.99 -35.21 -94.89
N GLN A 762 -65.44 -36.03 -95.79
CA GLN A 762 -66.17 -36.76 -96.83
C GLN A 762 -66.80 -38.07 -96.32
N GLY A 763 -66.69 -38.37 -95.01
CA GLY A 763 -67.32 -39.53 -94.39
C GLY A 763 -66.56 -40.85 -94.51
N ARG A 764 -65.29 -40.84 -94.97
CA ARG A 764 -64.46 -42.05 -95.01
C ARG A 764 -63.93 -42.37 -93.61
N LEU A 765 -64.08 -43.61 -93.16
CA LEU A 765 -63.54 -44.08 -91.87
C LEU A 765 -62.00 -44.07 -91.91
N VAL A 766 -61.40 -43.48 -90.89
CA VAL A 766 -59.95 -43.29 -90.73
C VAL A 766 -59.40 -44.20 -89.66
N ARG A 767 -60.05 -44.21 -88.49
CA ARG A 767 -59.64 -44.99 -87.32
C ARG A 767 -60.88 -45.44 -86.56
N ARG A 768 -60.87 -46.69 -86.10
CA ARG A 768 -61.81 -47.21 -85.11
C ARG A 768 -61.05 -47.71 -83.89
N SER A 769 -61.46 -47.27 -82.71
CA SER A 769 -60.92 -47.73 -81.42
C SER A 769 -62.08 -48.18 -80.53
N LEU A 770 -61.93 -49.33 -79.87
CA LEU A 770 -62.90 -49.89 -78.93
C LEU A 770 -62.26 -49.96 -77.55
N SER A 771 -62.95 -49.47 -76.53
CA SER A 771 -62.51 -49.56 -75.14
C SER A 771 -63.71 -49.56 -74.19
N SER A 772 -63.60 -50.28 -73.07
CA SER A 772 -64.62 -50.31 -72.02
C SER A 772 -64.24 -49.33 -70.91
N PHE A 773 -65.20 -48.52 -70.47
CA PHE A 773 -64.97 -47.52 -69.43
C PHE A 773 -66.04 -47.58 -68.35
N ALA A 774 -65.67 -47.23 -67.12
CA ALA A 774 -66.60 -47.08 -66.02
C ALA A 774 -67.53 -45.86 -66.19
N LYS A 775 -68.60 -45.81 -65.40
CA LYS A 775 -69.43 -44.60 -65.26
C LYS A 775 -68.57 -43.38 -64.89
N GLY A 776 -68.86 -42.21 -65.47
CA GLY A 776 -68.20 -40.96 -65.13
C GLY A 776 -67.59 -40.23 -66.32
N ASN A 777 -66.77 -39.24 -66.03
CA ASN A 777 -66.01 -38.48 -67.02
C ASN A 777 -64.86 -39.35 -67.56
N GLN A 778 -64.78 -39.53 -68.88
CA GLN A 778 -63.83 -40.42 -69.56
C GLN A 778 -63.05 -39.69 -70.65
N ILE A 779 -61.86 -40.21 -70.97
CA ILE A 779 -61.01 -39.73 -72.07
C ILE A 779 -60.55 -40.90 -72.94
N MET A 780 -60.58 -40.69 -74.26
CA MET A 780 -59.91 -41.53 -75.24
C MET A 780 -58.90 -40.71 -76.04
N ALA A 781 -57.71 -41.26 -76.27
CA ALA A 781 -56.70 -40.61 -77.10
C ALA A 781 -56.84 -41.01 -78.58
N TRP A 782 -56.60 -40.07 -79.47
CA TRP A 782 -56.31 -40.32 -80.88
C TRP A 782 -54.98 -39.68 -81.27
N ASP A 783 -54.05 -40.52 -81.70
CA ASP A 783 -52.67 -40.18 -82.04
C ASP A 783 -52.49 -39.54 -83.42
N GLY A 784 -53.57 -39.32 -84.17
CA GLY A 784 -53.52 -38.81 -85.54
C GLY A 784 -53.12 -39.86 -86.58
N ASN A 785 -53.16 -41.16 -86.23
CA ASN A 785 -52.92 -42.24 -87.17
C ASN A 785 -54.23 -42.90 -87.64
N SER A 786 -54.19 -43.42 -88.86
CA SER A 786 -55.24 -44.27 -89.45
C SER A 786 -55.19 -45.72 -88.92
N GLU A 787 -56.11 -46.58 -89.33
CA GLU A 787 -56.11 -48.01 -88.93
C GLU A 787 -54.82 -48.74 -89.34
N SER A 788 -54.22 -48.38 -90.48
CA SER A 788 -52.94 -48.95 -90.94
C SER A 788 -51.70 -48.37 -90.25
N GLY A 789 -51.90 -47.48 -89.26
CA GLY A 789 -50.81 -46.82 -88.53
C GLY A 789 -50.17 -45.65 -89.28
N MET A 790 -50.64 -45.30 -90.48
CA MET A 790 -50.13 -44.12 -91.20
C MET A 790 -50.74 -42.83 -90.67
N ARG A 791 -49.90 -41.80 -90.52
CA ARG A 791 -50.29 -40.43 -90.16
C ARG A 791 -51.31 -39.88 -91.17
N VAL A 792 -52.37 -39.24 -90.66
CA VAL A 792 -53.42 -38.66 -91.50
C VAL A 792 -53.00 -37.32 -92.09
N ALA A 793 -53.57 -36.85 -93.19
CA ALA A 793 -53.22 -35.54 -93.74
C ALA A 793 -53.69 -34.37 -92.83
N PRO A 794 -53.02 -33.19 -92.83
CA PRO A 794 -53.54 -32.04 -92.12
C PRO A 794 -54.92 -31.66 -92.67
N GLY A 795 -55.84 -31.27 -91.79
CA GLY A 795 -57.22 -30.99 -92.16
C GLY A 795 -58.24 -31.29 -91.08
N GLY A 796 -59.52 -31.12 -91.42
CA GLY A 796 -60.64 -31.39 -90.51
C GLY A 796 -61.06 -32.86 -90.50
N TYR A 797 -61.38 -33.36 -89.32
CA TYR A 797 -61.88 -34.70 -89.05
C TYR A 797 -63.10 -34.63 -88.15
N VAL A 798 -63.95 -35.66 -88.20
CA VAL A 798 -65.10 -35.81 -87.31
C VAL A 798 -64.89 -37.04 -86.45
N ALA A 799 -64.85 -36.85 -85.13
CA ALA A 799 -64.89 -37.95 -84.17
C ALA A 799 -66.34 -38.24 -83.80
N VAL A 800 -66.72 -39.51 -83.89
CA VAL A 800 -68.00 -40.06 -83.46
C VAL A 800 -67.72 -41.00 -82.29
N ILE A 801 -68.33 -40.70 -81.14
CA ILE A 801 -68.21 -41.46 -79.89
C ILE A 801 -69.51 -42.24 -79.75
N GLU A 802 -69.50 -43.53 -80.11
CA GLU A 802 -70.62 -44.45 -79.90
C GLU A 802 -70.48 -45.14 -78.55
N LYS A 803 -71.43 -44.89 -77.65
CA LYS A 803 -71.52 -45.45 -76.30
C LYS A 803 -72.53 -46.58 -76.31
N ARG A 804 -72.13 -47.78 -75.88
CA ARG A 804 -72.96 -49.00 -75.86
C ARG A 804 -73.22 -49.41 -74.41
N TYR A 805 -74.40 -49.07 -73.91
CA TYR A 805 -74.90 -49.45 -72.59
C TYR A 805 -75.73 -50.73 -72.72
N GLY A 806 -75.08 -51.88 -72.93
CA GLY A 806 -75.77 -53.15 -73.17
C GLY A 806 -76.68 -53.11 -74.42
N SER A 807 -78.01 -53.03 -74.23
CA SER A 807 -79.00 -52.94 -75.30
C SER A 807 -79.24 -51.52 -75.85
N ARG A 808 -78.73 -50.46 -75.19
CA ARG A 808 -78.89 -49.05 -75.60
C ARG A 808 -77.62 -48.49 -76.23
N VAL A 809 -77.74 -47.83 -77.39
CA VAL A 809 -76.62 -47.13 -78.05
C VAL A 809 -76.90 -45.62 -78.12
N SER A 810 -75.91 -44.81 -77.76
CA SER A 810 -75.94 -43.34 -77.89
C SER A 810 -74.69 -42.86 -78.61
N ALA A 811 -74.81 -41.88 -79.51
CA ALA A 811 -73.68 -41.35 -80.26
C ALA A 811 -73.55 -39.84 -80.10
N GLN A 812 -72.33 -39.35 -79.85
CA GLN A 812 -72.01 -37.93 -79.88
C GLN A 812 -70.91 -37.66 -80.90
N ARG A 813 -70.86 -36.44 -81.43
CA ARG A 813 -69.90 -36.06 -82.48
C ARG A 813 -69.19 -34.77 -82.12
N LEU A 814 -67.93 -34.66 -82.49
CA LEU A 814 -67.16 -33.43 -82.42
C LEU A 814 -66.21 -33.31 -83.63
N LYS A 815 -65.78 -32.09 -83.92
CA LYS A 815 -64.79 -31.82 -84.96
C LYS A 815 -63.40 -31.77 -84.36
N ILE A 816 -62.42 -32.36 -85.04
CA ILE A 816 -61.01 -32.34 -84.67
C ILE A 816 -60.24 -31.79 -85.87
N ALA A 817 -59.41 -30.78 -85.66
CA ALA A 817 -58.48 -30.28 -86.66
C ALA A 817 -57.08 -30.86 -86.41
N VAL A 818 -56.45 -31.37 -87.46
CA VAL A 818 -55.08 -31.89 -87.43
C VAL A 818 -54.16 -30.91 -88.14
N LEU A 819 -53.06 -30.55 -87.49
CA LEU A 819 -51.97 -29.73 -88.02
C LEU A 819 -50.68 -30.55 -88.17
N TYR A 820 -49.69 -30.00 -88.88
CA TYR A 820 -48.31 -30.49 -88.97
C TYR A 820 -47.31 -29.36 -89.02
#